data_AF-A0A7K5QGU4-F1
#
_entry.id   AF-A0A7K5QGU4-F1
#
_cell.length_a   1.000
_cell.length_b   1.000
_cell.length_c   1.000
_cell.angle_alpha   90.00
_cell.angle_beta   90.00
_cell.angle_gamma   90.00
#
_symmetry.space_group_name_H-M   'P 1'
#
loop_
_entity.id
_entity.type
_entity.pdbx_description
1 polymer ?
#
loop_
_entity_poly.entity_id
_entity_poly.type
_entity_poly.pdbx_seq_one_letter_code
_entity_poly.pdbx_strand_id
1 'polypeptide(L)'
;GAGGWSPLESNEQQWLQVDLGDRVEIVAVATQGRYGSSDWVTGYALMFSDTGRNWRQYRQDDAVWVFTGNSNADSVVHHKLLHSMKARFLRFIPLKWNAGGRIGLRVEVFGCSYKSDIADFDGRSSLLYRFNQKLMSTFKDVVSLKFKSMQGDGVLFHGEGQRGDYITLELQKGKLSLHLNLGDSNLHFSNSHTSVTLGSLLDDQHWHSVLIERFNKQVNFTVDKHTQHFRTKGDSDHLDIDYELSFGGIPVPGKPGTFQRKNFHGCIENLYYNGVNIIDLAKRRKPQIYTVGNVTFSCSEPQIVPITFVSASRSYLLLPGTAQIDGLSVSFQFRTWNKDGLLLFTELSENSGHLLVYLHGGKLMLLIQKETENPVEISEGTNLHDGLWHSVAINARRHRITLTLDNDAATASHATTVSRIYSGNSYYFGGCPDNFTDSQCLNPITAFQGCMRLIFIDNQPKDLILVQQGSLGNFSDLHIDLCGIKDRCLPNYCEHGGKCSQSWSTFYCDCNNTGYMGATCHNSVYEQSCEAYRHQGRTSGFFYIDSDGSGPLGPLRVFCNITEDKIWTEVQHNSTGLTRVQGAGPEKPYTMSFNYSSSAEQLEAVINSAEYCEQEAAYHCRKSRLLNTPNGMPFAWWVGRANEKHLYWGGSLPGIQQCACGLEESCLDMRYFCNCDADREEWTNDTGLLAFKDHLPVTQIVITDTNRSNSVAAWKIGPLRCYGDRQFWNAASFNTEASYLHFPTLHAEVSADISFFFKTTAVSGVFLENLGIKDFIRIEISSPKEITFSIDVGNGPTEATVQSATPLNDNQWHYVRAERNLKQTSLQVDNLPKKVLEAPAEGHFRLQLNSQLFVGGTASRQKGFLGCIRSLHLNGQKLDLEERAKMTPGVKPGCPGHCSSYGNLCHNGGKCVEKYNGYFCDCTNSAYEGPFCKEEVSALFEAGTSVTYTFQEPYPVTKNASTSSSAIYVDAVVSKENIAFSFLTAHTPSLLLYINTYFHEYLAVILSKNGNLQVRYKLSKDGLLIFTIDSGNFANRELHHVKINREGRELVIQVDQVLKLKHNFSEIDFKAIKSLTLGKVTDSLSLDPEVSKANAYGFTGCLSSVQYNHISPLKAALRHPSVAPVTVKGSLTESNCASMMESDVNTATTIYSSSDPFGKTDEREPLTNAVRSDSAVIGGVIAVVIFIIFCIIAIMSRFLYQHKQAHRNSQKKEKEYPENLESSFKADIDLQNTVSECKREYFI
;
A
#
# COMPACT_ATOMS: atom_id res chain seq x y z
N GLY A 1 39.63 31.39 -31.69
CA GLY A 1 40.08 31.54 -33.10
C GLY A 1 38.92 31.40 -34.07
N ALA A 2 39.14 31.71 -35.36
CA ALA A 2 38.12 31.67 -36.42
C ALA A 2 37.85 30.27 -37.02
N GLY A 3 38.65 29.26 -36.67
CA GLY A 3 38.45 27.87 -37.12
C GLY A 3 37.40 27.12 -36.29
N GLY A 4 36.69 26.16 -36.91
CA GLY A 4 35.71 25.29 -36.27
C GLY A 4 35.46 24.02 -37.09
N TRP A 5 35.03 22.95 -36.45
CA TRP A 5 34.71 21.67 -37.09
C TRP A 5 33.33 21.72 -37.74
N SER A 6 33.21 21.17 -38.94
CA SER A 6 31.96 20.95 -39.67
C SER A 6 32.14 19.68 -40.51
N PRO A 7 31.26 18.68 -40.39
CA PRO A 7 31.32 17.48 -41.22
C PRO A 7 30.95 17.81 -42.67
N LEU A 8 31.32 16.92 -43.60
CA LEU A 8 30.98 17.04 -45.03
C LEU A 8 29.45 16.95 -45.23
N GLU A 9 28.83 15.98 -44.57
CA GLU A 9 27.38 15.78 -44.51
C GLU A 9 26.85 16.11 -43.11
N SER A 10 25.68 16.71 -43.01
CA SER A 10 25.02 16.98 -41.72
C SER A 10 23.86 15.99 -41.51
N ASN A 11 24.19 14.85 -40.92
CA ASN A 11 23.24 13.80 -40.55
C ASN A 11 23.48 13.34 -39.09
N GLU A 12 22.59 12.50 -38.57
CA GLU A 12 22.63 12.05 -37.16
C GLU A 12 23.80 11.09 -36.84
N GLN A 13 24.58 10.66 -37.84
CA GLN A 13 25.71 9.76 -37.65
C GLN A 13 27.05 10.48 -37.41
N GLN A 14 27.05 11.82 -37.52
CA GLN A 14 28.27 12.61 -37.36
C GLN A 14 28.66 12.78 -35.89
N TRP A 15 29.96 12.87 -35.62
CA TRP A 15 30.49 13.17 -34.29
C TRP A 15 31.86 13.85 -34.39
N LEU A 16 32.22 14.62 -33.37
CA LEU A 16 33.56 15.18 -33.17
C LEU A 16 34.26 14.45 -32.02
N GLN A 17 35.39 13.80 -32.30
CA GLN A 17 36.18 13.09 -31.28
C GLN A 17 37.43 13.89 -30.91
N VAL A 18 37.74 13.89 -29.62
CA VAL A 18 38.92 14.50 -29.02
C VAL A 18 39.70 13.39 -28.31
N ASP A 19 40.99 13.24 -28.64
CA ASP A 19 41.95 12.46 -27.84
C ASP A 19 42.70 13.42 -26.91
N LEU A 20 42.55 13.23 -25.61
CA LEU A 20 43.18 14.07 -24.58
C LEU A 20 44.65 13.66 -24.30
N GLY A 21 45.16 12.63 -24.99
CA GLY A 21 46.51 12.09 -24.83
C GLY A 21 46.61 11.12 -23.66
N ASP A 22 46.24 11.56 -22.46
CA ASP A 22 46.21 10.78 -21.22
C ASP A 22 44.79 10.67 -20.64
N ARG A 23 44.59 9.81 -19.63
CA ARG A 23 43.33 9.80 -18.87
C ARG A 23 43.19 11.10 -18.08
N VAL A 24 42.06 11.77 -18.26
CA VAL A 24 41.70 13.03 -17.62
C VAL A 24 40.41 12.84 -16.84
N GLU A 25 40.32 13.49 -15.69
CA GLU A 25 39.05 13.71 -15.01
C GLU A 25 38.38 14.98 -15.55
N ILE A 26 37.41 14.77 -16.42
CA ILE A 26 36.66 15.83 -17.13
C ILE A 26 35.54 16.33 -16.23
N VAL A 27 35.48 17.64 -16.00
CA VAL A 27 34.53 18.29 -15.07
C VAL A 27 33.59 19.29 -15.75
N ALA A 28 33.93 19.79 -16.93
CA ALA A 28 33.07 20.68 -17.71
C ALA A 28 33.42 20.62 -19.21
N VAL A 29 32.48 21.07 -20.03
CA VAL A 29 32.66 21.28 -21.47
C VAL A 29 32.08 22.63 -21.88
N ALA A 30 32.63 23.24 -22.93
CA ALA A 30 32.03 24.39 -23.56
C ALA A 30 31.90 24.18 -25.07
N THR A 31 30.82 24.70 -25.65
CA THR A 31 30.57 24.67 -27.10
C THR A 31 30.33 26.08 -27.63
N GLN A 32 30.76 26.32 -28.86
CA GLN A 32 30.55 27.55 -29.60
C GLN A 32 30.27 27.19 -31.08
N GLY A 33 29.38 27.92 -31.75
CA GLY A 33 29.12 27.71 -33.18
C GLY A 33 30.33 28.06 -34.04
N ARG A 34 30.31 27.72 -35.33
CA ARG A 34 31.39 28.09 -36.25
C ARG A 34 31.34 29.60 -36.52
N TYR A 35 32.46 30.28 -36.32
CA TYR A 35 32.55 31.73 -36.45
C TYR A 35 32.08 32.25 -37.82
N GLY A 36 31.22 33.27 -37.82
CA GLY A 36 30.77 33.95 -39.03
C GLY A 36 29.90 33.12 -39.98
N SER A 37 29.32 31.99 -39.55
CA SER A 37 28.41 31.17 -40.36
C SER A 37 27.07 30.92 -39.68
N SER A 38 26.14 30.28 -40.40
CA SER A 38 24.89 29.75 -39.83
C SER A 38 25.06 28.35 -39.22
N ASP A 39 26.30 27.84 -39.11
CA ASP A 39 26.59 26.47 -38.70
C ASP A 39 26.82 26.38 -37.19
N TRP A 40 25.82 25.92 -36.44
CA TRP A 40 25.94 25.64 -35.00
C TRP A 40 24.98 24.55 -34.55
N VAL A 41 25.38 23.85 -33.49
CA VAL A 41 24.61 22.78 -32.85
C VAL A 41 23.76 23.37 -31.72
N THR A 42 22.45 23.10 -31.73
CA THR A 42 21.47 23.58 -30.74
C THR A 42 21.20 22.54 -29.64
N GLY A 43 21.58 21.27 -29.86
CA GLY A 43 21.55 20.23 -28.84
C GLY A 43 22.51 19.08 -29.17
N TYR A 44 23.20 18.53 -28.16
CA TYR A 44 24.19 17.47 -28.32
C TYR A 44 24.24 16.52 -27.13
N ALA A 45 24.80 15.32 -27.34
CA ALA A 45 25.16 14.38 -26.29
C ALA A 45 26.67 14.16 -26.24
N LEU A 46 27.16 13.59 -25.13
CA LEU A 46 28.57 13.24 -24.94
C LEU A 46 28.74 11.72 -24.84
N MET A 47 29.82 11.20 -25.43
CA MET A 47 30.31 9.84 -25.20
C MET A 47 31.79 9.84 -24.83
N PHE A 48 32.23 8.88 -24.02
CA PHE A 48 33.61 8.81 -23.56
C PHE A 48 34.14 7.36 -23.57
N SER A 49 35.46 7.23 -23.71
CA SER A 49 36.16 5.94 -23.70
C SER A 49 37.60 6.09 -23.19
N ASP A 50 38.14 5.03 -22.58
CA ASP A 50 39.58 4.94 -22.26
C ASP A 50 40.41 4.51 -23.49
N THR A 51 39.81 3.79 -24.45
CA THR A 51 40.52 3.08 -25.52
C THR A 51 40.23 3.64 -26.92
N GLY A 52 39.21 4.50 -27.04
CA GLY A 52 38.66 4.93 -28.32
C GLY A 52 37.70 3.91 -28.95
N ARG A 53 37.45 2.79 -28.27
CA ARG A 53 36.46 1.74 -28.58
C ARG A 53 35.53 1.51 -27.40
N ASN A 54 34.45 0.75 -27.60
CA ASN A 54 33.46 0.39 -26.58
C ASN A 54 33.02 1.63 -25.77
N TRP A 55 32.37 2.57 -26.44
CA TRP A 55 32.04 3.88 -25.88
C TRP A 55 30.97 3.80 -24.80
N ARG A 56 31.02 4.70 -23.81
CA ARG A 56 29.93 4.95 -22.87
C ARG A 56 29.29 6.30 -23.17
N GLN A 57 27.97 6.38 -23.07
CA GLN A 57 27.25 7.65 -23.11
C GLN A 57 27.29 8.34 -21.74
N TYR A 58 27.42 9.67 -21.72
CA TYR A 58 27.24 10.43 -20.49
C TYR A 58 25.76 10.43 -20.09
N ARG A 59 25.51 10.03 -18.84
CA ARG A 59 24.17 9.91 -18.27
C ARG A 59 24.03 10.73 -17.00
N GLN A 60 22.86 11.31 -16.82
CA GLN A 60 22.44 11.99 -15.60
C GLN A 60 21.06 11.44 -15.23
N ASP A 61 20.92 11.03 -13.96
CA ASP A 61 19.74 10.33 -13.46
C ASP A 61 19.34 9.11 -14.33
N ASP A 62 20.32 8.29 -14.75
CA ASP A 62 20.15 7.11 -15.61
C ASP A 62 19.49 7.32 -16.99
N ALA A 63 19.37 8.57 -17.41
CA ALA A 63 18.98 8.99 -18.76
C ALA A 63 20.19 9.54 -19.52
N VAL A 64 20.21 9.35 -20.85
CA VAL A 64 21.21 9.98 -21.72
C VAL A 64 20.98 11.48 -21.65
N TRP A 65 22.00 12.22 -21.23
CA TRP A 65 21.84 13.65 -21.03
C TRP A 65 22.04 14.41 -22.34
N VAL A 66 21.04 15.21 -22.71
CA VAL A 66 21.09 16.10 -23.87
C VAL A 66 21.42 17.50 -23.40
N PHE A 67 22.61 17.97 -23.76
CA PHE A 67 23.06 19.32 -23.47
C PHE A 67 22.40 20.31 -24.43
N THR A 68 21.87 21.41 -23.89
CA THR A 68 21.49 22.56 -24.70
C THR A 68 22.73 23.16 -25.33
N GLY A 69 22.74 23.25 -26.65
CA GLY A 69 23.83 23.83 -27.43
C GLY A 69 23.69 25.34 -27.62
N ASN A 70 24.23 25.82 -28.73
CA ASN A 70 24.33 27.22 -29.08
C ASN A 70 23.06 27.75 -29.76
N SER A 71 22.75 29.02 -29.54
CA SER A 71 21.67 29.74 -30.24
C SER A 71 22.18 30.60 -31.41
N ASN A 72 23.50 30.77 -31.53
CA ASN A 72 24.18 31.53 -32.58
C ASN A 72 25.64 31.04 -32.75
N ALA A 73 26.36 31.64 -33.69
CA ALA A 73 27.76 31.32 -33.99
C ALA A 73 28.78 31.77 -32.91
N ASP A 74 28.47 32.81 -32.13
CA ASP A 74 29.46 33.57 -31.37
C ASP A 74 29.39 33.39 -29.85
N SER A 75 28.23 33.03 -29.29
CA SER A 75 28.07 32.82 -27.86
C SER A 75 28.67 31.49 -27.42
N VAL A 76 29.44 31.52 -26.33
CA VAL A 76 29.97 30.32 -25.68
C VAL A 76 28.92 29.78 -24.72
N VAL A 77 28.59 28.50 -24.84
CA VAL A 77 27.69 27.79 -23.92
C VAL A 77 28.53 26.83 -23.09
N HIS A 78 28.59 27.06 -21.79
CA HIS A 78 29.41 26.31 -20.86
C HIS A 78 28.53 25.44 -19.95
N HIS A 79 28.86 24.15 -19.84
CA HIS A 79 28.17 23.20 -18.98
C HIS A 79 29.15 22.57 -17.99
N LYS A 80 28.90 22.78 -16.69
CA LYS A 80 29.56 22.01 -15.64
C LYS A 80 28.89 20.65 -15.53
N LEU A 81 29.67 19.59 -15.55
CA LEU A 81 29.13 18.23 -15.40
C LEU A 81 28.75 18.01 -13.93
N LEU A 82 27.54 17.46 -13.71
CA LEU A 82 27.10 17.08 -12.37
C LEU A 82 28.02 16.00 -11.77
N HIS A 83 28.46 15.06 -12.62
CA HIS A 83 29.40 14.00 -12.27
C HIS A 83 30.61 14.06 -13.20
N SER A 84 31.82 14.03 -12.66
CA SER A 84 33.04 14.00 -13.49
C SER A 84 33.14 12.67 -14.26
N MET A 85 33.74 12.74 -15.44
CA MET A 85 34.03 11.56 -16.26
C MET A 85 35.53 11.29 -16.27
N LYS A 86 35.93 10.02 -16.18
CA LYS A 86 37.34 9.61 -16.28
C LYS A 86 37.52 8.91 -17.61
N ALA A 87 38.25 9.54 -18.53
CA ALA A 87 38.41 9.05 -19.89
C ALA A 87 39.64 9.67 -20.56
N ARG A 88 40.10 9.04 -21.64
CA ARG A 88 41.09 9.62 -22.57
C ARG A 88 40.43 10.22 -23.81
N PHE A 89 39.40 9.57 -24.32
CA PHE A 89 38.69 9.97 -25.52
C PHE A 89 37.30 10.50 -25.18
N LEU A 90 36.92 11.60 -25.84
CA LEU A 90 35.60 12.23 -25.72
C LEU A 90 34.99 12.47 -27.10
N ARG A 91 33.71 12.17 -27.27
CA ARG A 91 32.93 12.43 -28.49
C ARG A 91 31.79 13.40 -28.19
N PHE A 92 31.66 14.43 -29.01
CA PHE A 92 30.48 15.30 -29.09
C PHE A 92 29.59 14.78 -30.22
N ILE A 93 28.35 14.43 -29.88
CA ILE A 93 27.37 13.86 -30.80
C ILE A 93 26.28 14.90 -31.03
N PRO A 94 26.27 15.61 -32.18
CA PRO A 94 25.21 16.54 -32.53
C PRO A 94 23.86 15.82 -32.65
N LEU A 95 22.83 16.33 -31.97
CA LEU A 95 21.47 15.80 -32.04
C LEU A 95 20.54 16.75 -32.79
N LYS A 96 20.72 18.06 -32.59
CA LYS A 96 19.97 19.12 -33.26
C LYS A 96 20.91 20.26 -33.64
N TRP A 97 20.69 20.87 -34.79
CA TRP A 97 21.45 22.01 -35.28
C TRP A 97 20.52 23.06 -35.89
N ASN A 98 21.08 24.21 -36.23
CA ASN A 98 20.34 25.30 -36.88
C ASN A 98 19.70 24.83 -38.20
N ALA A 99 18.39 24.99 -38.35
CA ALA A 99 17.67 24.61 -39.56
C ALA A 99 18.14 25.37 -40.82
N GLY A 100 18.67 26.59 -40.64
CA GLY A 100 19.22 27.41 -41.71
C GLY A 100 20.73 27.23 -41.97
N GLY A 101 21.36 26.19 -41.41
CA GLY A 101 22.79 25.93 -41.55
C GLY A 101 23.16 24.46 -41.41
N ARG A 102 24.44 24.19 -41.16
CA ARG A 102 24.99 22.83 -40.97
C ARG A 102 25.44 22.58 -39.53
N ILE A 103 25.87 21.35 -39.26
CA ILE A 103 26.58 21.03 -38.01
C ILE A 103 27.88 21.84 -37.95
N GLY A 104 28.05 22.64 -36.90
CA GLY A 104 29.26 23.43 -36.65
C GLY A 104 29.61 23.46 -35.17
N LEU A 105 30.86 23.12 -34.83
CA LEU A 105 31.33 23.09 -33.44
C LEU A 105 32.74 23.67 -33.29
N ARG A 106 32.89 24.48 -32.25
CA ARG A 106 34.14 24.74 -31.53
C ARG A 106 33.92 24.25 -30.12
N VAL A 107 34.87 23.49 -29.59
CA VAL A 107 34.72 22.83 -28.28
C VAL A 107 35.92 23.11 -27.39
N GLU A 108 35.67 23.18 -26.10
CA GLU A 108 36.68 23.22 -25.05
C GLU A 108 36.30 22.22 -23.96
N VAL A 109 37.30 21.52 -23.42
CA VAL A 109 37.11 20.46 -22.41
C VAL A 109 37.94 20.83 -21.19
N PHE A 110 37.30 20.85 -20.02
CA PHE A 110 37.94 21.24 -18.76
C PHE A 110 38.11 20.02 -17.86
N GLY A 111 39.30 19.84 -17.29
CA GLY A 111 39.64 18.72 -16.40
C GLY A 111 41.07 18.78 -15.87
N CYS A 112 41.44 17.82 -15.01
CA CYS A 112 42.82 17.63 -14.52
C CYS A 112 43.30 16.18 -14.86
N SER A 113 44.62 15.98 -15.03
CA SER A 113 45.21 14.66 -15.31
C SER A 113 44.88 13.66 -14.19
N TYR A 114 44.49 12.43 -14.55
CA TYR A 114 44.09 11.39 -13.60
C TYR A 114 45.10 10.23 -13.62
N LYS A 115 45.74 9.98 -12.47
CA LYS A 115 46.67 8.85 -12.25
C LYS A 115 46.11 7.88 -11.23
N SER A 116 46.33 6.59 -11.44
CA SER A 116 45.81 5.53 -10.59
C SER A 116 46.71 4.29 -10.55
N ASP A 117 46.54 3.49 -9.49
CA ASP A 117 47.23 2.21 -9.35
C ASP A 117 46.38 1.07 -9.91
N ILE A 118 46.87 0.42 -10.97
CA ILE A 118 46.16 -0.64 -11.68
C ILE A 118 46.92 -1.97 -11.53
N ALA A 119 46.17 -3.06 -11.38
CA ALA A 119 46.64 -4.43 -11.48
C ALA A 119 45.73 -5.23 -12.42
N ASP A 120 46.31 -6.03 -13.30
CA ASP A 120 45.62 -6.90 -14.26
C ASP A 120 45.75 -8.35 -13.83
N PHE A 121 44.62 -9.05 -13.80
CA PHE A 121 44.46 -10.43 -13.38
C PHE A 121 44.00 -11.27 -14.58
N ASP A 122 44.75 -12.30 -14.91
CA ASP A 122 44.55 -13.17 -16.09
C ASP A 122 43.61 -14.37 -15.83
N GLY A 123 42.93 -14.40 -14.69
CA GLY A 123 42.19 -15.60 -14.26
C GLY A 123 43.11 -16.77 -13.90
N ARG A 124 44.40 -16.54 -13.60
CA ARG A 124 45.32 -17.51 -12.98
C ARG A 124 46.23 -16.88 -11.91
N SER A 125 46.03 -15.60 -11.64
CA SER A 125 46.85 -14.80 -10.73
C SER A 125 46.03 -14.25 -9.55
N SER A 126 46.70 -13.97 -8.43
CA SER A 126 46.09 -13.35 -7.25
C SER A 126 47.14 -12.62 -6.39
N LEU A 127 46.68 -11.69 -5.56
CA LEU A 127 47.48 -10.99 -4.56
C LEU A 127 47.03 -11.42 -3.16
N LEU A 128 47.99 -11.78 -2.31
CA LEU A 128 47.76 -12.23 -0.93
C LEU A 128 48.35 -11.23 0.05
N TYR A 129 47.50 -10.54 0.79
CA TYR A 129 47.89 -9.56 1.80
C TYR A 129 47.89 -10.19 3.18
N ARG A 130 49.05 -10.25 3.82
CA ARG A 130 49.21 -10.78 5.17
C ARG A 130 49.24 -9.70 6.22
N PHE A 131 48.45 -9.91 7.27
CA PHE A 131 48.46 -9.06 8.45
C PHE A 131 49.70 -9.29 9.29
N ASN A 132 50.12 -8.27 10.04
CA ASN A 132 51.24 -8.39 10.97
C ASN A 132 50.91 -9.30 12.16
N GLN A 133 49.62 -9.45 12.50
CA GLN A 133 49.13 -10.29 13.59
C GLN A 133 48.54 -11.59 13.02
N LYS A 134 48.62 -12.68 13.78
CA LYS A 134 48.14 -14.02 13.35
C LYS A 134 46.62 -14.13 13.22
N LEU A 135 45.88 -13.23 13.86
CA LEU A 135 44.42 -13.10 13.79
C LEU A 135 44.09 -11.62 13.77
N MET A 136 43.13 -11.22 12.94
CA MET A 136 42.56 -9.88 12.93
C MET A 136 41.08 -9.92 13.27
N SER A 137 40.74 -9.20 14.34
CA SER A 137 39.35 -8.98 14.74
C SER A 137 39.03 -7.50 14.54
N THR A 138 38.08 -7.20 13.64
CA THR A 138 37.70 -5.82 13.32
C THR A 138 36.25 -5.55 13.72
N PHE A 139 35.96 -4.33 14.17
CA PHE A 139 34.60 -3.80 14.35
C PHE A 139 34.20 -2.84 13.21
N LYS A 140 35.19 -2.42 12.41
CA LYS A 140 35.04 -1.54 11.26
C LYS A 140 35.93 -2.03 10.12
N ASP A 141 35.36 -2.16 8.92
CA ASP A 141 36.11 -2.46 7.70
C ASP A 141 35.69 -1.52 6.58
N VAL A 142 36.66 -0.99 5.85
CA VAL A 142 36.43 -0.19 4.65
C VAL A 142 37.23 -0.79 3.50
N VAL A 143 36.52 -1.27 2.48
CA VAL A 143 37.11 -1.80 1.25
C VAL A 143 36.66 -0.94 0.08
N SER A 144 37.60 -0.39 -0.67
CA SER A 144 37.31 0.39 -1.88
C SER A 144 38.15 -0.08 -3.03
N LEU A 145 37.54 -0.29 -4.19
CA LEU A 145 38.21 -0.67 -5.42
C LEU A 145 37.39 -0.25 -6.63
N LYS A 146 38.02 -0.22 -7.79
CA LYS A 146 37.33 -0.23 -9.08
C LYS A 146 37.73 -1.45 -9.87
N PHE A 147 36.82 -2.03 -10.63
CA PHE A 147 37.14 -3.17 -11.47
C PHE A 147 36.58 -3.02 -12.88
N LYS A 148 37.16 -3.77 -13.82
CA LYS A 148 36.80 -3.84 -15.24
C LYS A 148 36.97 -5.28 -15.69
N SER A 149 35.91 -5.91 -16.22
CA SER A 149 35.93 -7.32 -16.62
C SER A 149 35.06 -7.55 -17.87
N MET A 150 35.43 -8.56 -18.66
CA MET A 150 34.58 -9.15 -19.69
C MET A 150 33.86 -10.42 -19.23
N GLN A 151 34.35 -11.03 -18.15
CA GLN A 151 33.79 -12.26 -17.60
C GLN A 151 32.66 -11.91 -16.64
N GLY A 152 31.56 -12.65 -16.70
CA GLY A 152 30.42 -12.50 -15.79
C GLY A 152 30.62 -13.16 -14.43
N ASP A 153 31.68 -13.96 -14.23
CA ASP A 153 31.97 -14.64 -12.96
C ASP A 153 33.44 -14.42 -12.54
N GLY A 154 33.68 -14.26 -11.23
CA GLY A 154 35.03 -14.25 -10.66
C GLY A 154 35.10 -13.66 -9.25
N VAL A 155 35.91 -14.26 -8.36
CA VAL A 155 36.13 -13.72 -7.00
C VAL A 155 37.07 -12.52 -7.01
N LEU A 156 36.59 -11.35 -6.57
CA LEU A 156 37.38 -10.12 -6.49
C LEU A 156 38.22 -10.08 -5.21
N PHE A 157 37.62 -10.38 -4.05
CA PHE A 157 38.36 -10.55 -2.81
C PHE A 157 37.70 -11.55 -1.87
N HIS A 158 38.50 -12.13 -0.98
CA HIS A 158 38.07 -13.09 0.01
C HIS A 158 38.93 -13.02 1.27
N GLY A 159 38.29 -13.17 2.42
CA GLY A 159 38.92 -13.40 3.72
C GLY A 159 38.08 -14.36 4.53
N GLU A 160 38.73 -15.33 5.18
CA GLU A 160 38.11 -16.34 6.04
C GLU A 160 38.94 -16.50 7.32
N GLY A 161 38.26 -16.76 8.44
CA GLY A 161 38.86 -17.08 9.72
C GLY A 161 38.56 -18.50 10.19
N GLN A 162 39.40 -19.05 11.07
CA GLN A 162 39.24 -20.41 11.63
C GLN A 162 37.90 -20.66 12.33
N ARG A 163 37.19 -19.59 12.74
CA ARG A 163 35.88 -19.66 13.40
C ARG A 163 34.70 -19.73 12.42
N GLY A 164 34.96 -19.73 11.11
CA GLY A 164 33.93 -19.75 10.07
C GLY A 164 33.38 -18.36 9.70
N ASP A 165 33.96 -17.30 10.27
CA ASP A 165 33.75 -15.92 9.87
C ASP A 165 34.39 -15.70 8.49
N TYR A 166 33.70 -15.00 7.60
CA TYR A 166 34.26 -14.67 6.30
C TYR A 166 33.61 -13.45 5.69
N ILE A 167 34.34 -12.85 4.76
CA ILE A 167 33.87 -11.80 3.87
C ILE A 167 34.35 -12.13 2.45
N THR A 168 33.44 -12.20 1.50
CA THR A 168 33.76 -12.51 0.10
C THR A 168 32.99 -11.59 -0.82
N LEU A 169 33.69 -10.99 -1.78
CA LEU A 169 33.10 -10.25 -2.86
C LEU A 169 33.39 -10.97 -4.17
N GLU A 170 32.34 -11.35 -4.88
CA GLU A 170 32.46 -12.06 -6.14
C GLU A 170 31.48 -11.52 -7.19
N LEU A 171 31.95 -11.51 -8.42
CA LEU A 171 31.11 -11.30 -9.59
C LEU A 171 30.44 -12.65 -9.91
N GLN A 172 29.11 -12.64 -10.02
CA GLN A 172 28.29 -13.79 -10.35
C GLN A 172 27.26 -13.35 -11.40
N LYS A 173 27.30 -13.96 -12.59
CA LYS A 173 26.38 -13.63 -13.69
C LYS A 173 26.26 -12.11 -13.94
N GLY A 174 27.40 -11.40 -13.99
CA GLY A 174 27.44 -9.96 -14.24
C GLY A 174 26.90 -9.08 -13.11
N LYS A 175 26.62 -9.64 -11.92
CA LYS A 175 26.20 -8.93 -10.70
C LYS A 175 27.22 -9.12 -9.61
N LEU A 176 27.33 -8.17 -8.68
CA LEU A 176 28.31 -8.25 -7.60
C LEU A 176 27.64 -8.74 -6.31
N SER A 177 28.08 -9.89 -5.81
CA SER A 177 27.56 -10.50 -4.58
C SER A 177 28.57 -10.35 -3.43
N LEU A 178 28.10 -9.76 -2.33
CA LEU A 178 28.81 -9.68 -1.06
C LEU A 178 28.25 -10.74 -0.11
N HIS A 179 29.12 -11.65 0.31
CA HIS A 179 28.84 -12.69 1.29
C HIS A 179 29.58 -12.39 2.58
N LEU A 180 28.86 -12.41 3.70
CA LEU A 180 29.42 -12.06 5.00
C LEU A 180 28.83 -12.91 6.13
N ASN A 181 29.71 -13.40 7.00
CA ASN A 181 29.37 -14.16 8.19
C ASN A 181 30.19 -13.65 9.39
N LEU A 182 29.52 -13.34 10.50
CA LEU A 182 30.14 -12.87 11.77
C LEU A 182 30.06 -13.93 12.89
N GLY A 183 29.67 -15.17 12.58
CA GLY A 183 29.58 -16.26 13.55
C GLY A 183 28.30 -16.24 14.43
N ASP A 184 28.00 -17.40 15.03
CA ASP A 184 26.89 -17.61 15.98
C ASP A 184 27.44 -18.21 17.29
N SER A 185 27.03 -17.64 18.42
CA SER A 185 27.36 -18.11 19.78
C SER A 185 26.74 -19.49 20.08
N ASN A 186 25.65 -19.84 19.39
CA ASN A 186 24.91 -21.08 19.59
C ASN A 186 25.17 -22.04 18.42
N LEU A 187 25.67 -23.24 18.71
CA LEU A 187 25.93 -24.36 17.79
C LEU A 187 24.68 -24.95 17.09
N HIS A 188 23.60 -24.17 16.95
CA HIS A 188 22.44 -24.54 16.15
C HIS A 188 22.62 -23.98 14.73
N PHE A 189 22.60 -24.87 13.74
CA PHE A 189 22.68 -24.60 12.29
C PHE A 189 21.55 -23.67 11.78
N SER A 190 21.50 -22.42 12.23
CA SER A 190 20.60 -21.39 11.74
C SER A 190 21.38 -20.40 10.87
N ASN A 191 20.75 -19.93 9.79
CA ASN A 191 21.31 -19.14 8.69
C ASN A 191 21.95 -17.79 9.14
N SER A 192 23.15 -17.79 9.76
CA SER A 192 23.91 -16.57 10.09
C SER A 192 24.54 -15.89 8.86
N HIS A 193 24.58 -16.58 7.72
CA HIS A 193 25.10 -16.06 6.47
C HIS A 193 24.22 -14.93 5.91
N THR A 194 24.88 -13.80 5.61
CA THR A 194 24.26 -12.65 4.94
C THR A 194 24.80 -12.57 3.51
N SER A 195 23.91 -12.64 2.53
CA SER A 195 24.23 -12.51 1.10
C SER A 195 23.47 -11.33 0.54
N VAL A 196 24.18 -10.41 -0.11
CA VAL A 196 23.57 -9.23 -0.73
C VAL A 196 24.17 -9.03 -2.12
N THR A 197 23.33 -8.89 -3.14
CA THR A 197 23.76 -8.72 -4.53
C THR A 197 23.38 -7.33 -5.02
N LEU A 198 24.34 -6.62 -5.62
CA LEU A 198 24.18 -5.25 -6.13
C LEU A 198 24.88 -5.07 -7.49
N GLY A 199 24.36 -4.15 -8.30
CA GLY A 199 24.83 -3.92 -9.66
C GLY A 199 24.35 -4.98 -10.66
N SER A 200 24.50 -4.68 -11.95
CA SER A 200 24.11 -5.55 -13.06
C SER A 200 24.91 -5.21 -14.30
N LEU A 201 25.06 -6.18 -15.21
CA LEU A 201 25.75 -6.02 -16.50
C LEU A 201 27.19 -5.49 -16.32
N LEU A 202 27.85 -5.87 -15.21
CA LEU A 202 29.18 -5.38 -14.82
C LEU A 202 30.32 -6.05 -15.62
N ASP A 203 29.98 -6.88 -16.60
CA ASP A 203 30.84 -7.57 -17.57
C ASP A 203 30.94 -6.81 -18.91
N ASP A 204 30.70 -5.49 -18.87
CA ASP A 204 30.65 -4.59 -20.02
C ASP A 204 32.01 -4.07 -20.50
N GLN A 205 33.10 -4.49 -19.83
CA GLN A 205 34.46 -4.03 -20.07
C GLN A 205 34.65 -2.52 -19.88
N HIS A 206 33.95 -1.89 -18.94
CA HIS A 206 34.42 -0.63 -18.38
C HIS A 206 34.41 -0.58 -16.85
N TRP A 207 34.93 0.52 -16.31
CA TRP A 207 35.21 0.65 -14.88
C TRP A 207 33.92 0.79 -14.08
N HIS A 208 33.82 -0.03 -13.04
CA HIS A 208 32.80 0.02 -12.00
C HIS A 208 33.44 0.27 -10.64
N SER A 209 32.88 1.14 -9.81
CA SER A 209 33.38 1.41 -8.46
C SER A 209 32.66 0.62 -7.40
N VAL A 210 33.40 0.13 -6.42
CA VAL A 210 32.89 -0.61 -5.27
C VAL A 210 33.40 0.04 -3.99
N LEU A 211 32.48 0.27 -3.06
CA LEU A 211 32.79 0.71 -1.70
C LEU A 211 31.98 -0.14 -0.72
N ILE A 212 32.67 -0.73 0.25
CA ILE A 212 32.07 -1.48 1.35
C ILE A 212 32.49 -0.80 2.63
N GLU A 213 31.53 -0.34 3.43
CA GLU A 213 31.76 0.21 4.75
C GLU A 213 30.96 -0.60 5.76
N ARG A 214 31.67 -1.33 6.63
CA ARG A 214 31.08 -2.06 7.74
C ARG A 214 31.38 -1.35 9.05
N PHE A 215 30.37 -1.16 9.88
CA PHE A 215 30.47 -0.73 11.26
C PHE A 215 29.58 -1.63 12.13
N ASN A 216 30.18 -2.42 13.02
CA ASN A 216 29.50 -3.47 13.76
C ASN A 216 28.75 -4.41 12.78
N LYS A 217 27.42 -4.50 12.93
CA LYS A 217 26.54 -5.25 12.02
C LYS A 217 25.98 -4.42 10.87
N GLN A 218 26.18 -3.10 10.84
CA GLN A 218 25.68 -2.25 9.77
C GLN A 218 26.67 -2.25 8.61
N VAL A 219 26.17 -2.48 7.40
CA VAL A 219 26.98 -2.49 6.18
C VAL A 219 26.36 -1.56 5.15
N ASN A 220 27.16 -0.66 4.61
CA ASN A 220 26.88 0.09 3.40
C ASN A 220 27.65 -0.59 2.26
N PHE A 221 26.93 -1.13 1.28
CA PHE A 221 27.52 -1.71 0.09
C PHE A 221 27.13 -0.86 -1.12
N THR A 222 28.11 -0.21 -1.72
CA THR A 222 27.92 0.70 -2.86
C THR A 222 28.58 0.13 -4.10
N VAL A 223 27.83 0.05 -5.19
CA VAL A 223 28.32 -0.25 -6.54
C VAL A 223 27.92 0.89 -7.48
N ASP A 224 28.93 1.51 -8.09
CA ASP A 224 28.81 2.76 -8.85
C ASP A 224 28.15 3.88 -8.04
N LYS A 225 26.86 4.14 -8.28
CA LYS A 225 26.05 5.15 -7.58
C LYS A 225 24.99 4.55 -6.66
N HIS A 226 24.80 3.24 -6.70
CA HIS A 226 23.75 2.55 -5.96
C HIS A 226 24.33 2.06 -4.65
N THR A 227 23.69 2.43 -3.53
CA THR A 227 24.07 1.98 -2.19
C THR A 227 22.95 1.16 -1.59
N GLN A 228 23.30 -0.01 -1.05
CA GLN A 228 22.41 -0.84 -0.27
C GLN A 228 22.85 -0.84 1.18
N HIS A 229 21.92 -0.47 2.06
CA HIS A 229 22.10 -0.49 3.51
C HIS A 229 21.46 -1.75 4.08
N PHE A 230 22.22 -2.53 4.83
CA PHE A 230 21.67 -3.72 5.49
C PHE A 230 22.36 -4.00 6.82
N ARG A 231 21.69 -4.82 7.64
CA ARG A 231 22.24 -5.34 8.88
C ARG A 231 22.57 -6.81 8.72
N THR A 232 23.75 -7.21 9.16
CA THR A 232 24.21 -8.60 9.10
C THR A 232 23.45 -9.47 10.11
N LYS A 233 23.25 -10.73 9.76
CA LYS A 233 22.69 -11.78 10.63
C LYS A 233 23.80 -12.34 11.53
N GLY A 234 23.46 -12.75 12.75
CA GLY A 234 24.40 -13.25 13.76
C GLY A 234 24.45 -12.41 15.03
N ASP A 235 24.98 -12.99 16.11
CA ASP A 235 25.03 -12.37 17.44
C ASP A 235 26.27 -11.49 17.66
N SER A 236 27.37 -11.75 16.96
CA SER A 236 28.63 -11.01 17.07
C SER A 236 28.64 -9.69 16.27
N ASP A 237 29.33 -8.67 16.80
CA ASP A 237 29.63 -7.41 16.09
C ASP A 237 31.03 -7.41 15.43
N HIS A 238 31.85 -8.44 15.70
CA HIS A 238 33.23 -8.57 15.23
C HIS A 238 33.32 -9.47 14.01
N LEU A 239 34.22 -9.13 13.08
CA LEU A 239 34.63 -9.99 11.98
C LEU A 239 36.04 -10.53 12.30
N ASP A 240 36.14 -11.82 12.55
CA ASP A 240 37.39 -12.50 12.87
C ASP A 240 37.98 -13.15 11.60
N ILE A 241 38.95 -12.48 10.97
CA ILE A 241 39.70 -13.03 9.83
C ILE A 241 41.05 -13.58 10.34
N ASP A 242 41.54 -14.65 9.71
CA ASP A 242 42.89 -15.17 9.95
C ASP A 242 43.97 -14.16 9.51
N TYR A 243 45.20 -14.60 9.25
CA TYR A 243 46.35 -13.73 8.94
C TYR A 243 46.46 -13.28 7.47
N GLU A 244 45.52 -13.61 6.57
CA GLU A 244 45.64 -13.34 5.13
C GLU A 244 44.31 -12.96 4.45
N LEU A 245 44.36 -11.99 3.53
CA LEU A 245 43.30 -11.65 2.56
C LEU A 245 43.77 -11.96 1.14
N SER A 246 42.88 -12.48 0.30
CA SER A 246 43.17 -12.75 -1.12
C SER A 246 42.38 -11.81 -2.04
N PHE A 247 43.04 -11.34 -3.10
CA PHE A 247 42.48 -10.50 -4.15
C PHE A 247 42.72 -11.13 -5.53
N GLY A 248 41.69 -11.14 -6.38
CA GLY A 248 41.73 -11.74 -7.72
C GLY A 248 41.43 -13.24 -7.76
N GLY A 249 41.30 -13.92 -6.62
CA GLY A 249 40.93 -15.34 -6.53
C GLY A 249 41.19 -15.94 -5.14
N ILE A 250 40.74 -17.18 -4.93
CA ILE A 250 40.96 -17.96 -3.70
C ILE A 250 41.92 -19.12 -4.02
N PRO A 251 43.25 -18.96 -3.81
CA PRO A 251 44.20 -20.01 -4.12
C PRO A 251 44.07 -21.19 -3.16
N VAL A 252 44.21 -22.41 -3.68
CA VAL A 252 44.20 -23.63 -2.87
C VAL A 252 45.56 -23.79 -2.15
N PRO A 253 45.59 -23.96 -0.82
CA PRO A 253 46.84 -24.18 -0.08
C PRO A 253 47.65 -25.34 -0.65
N GLY A 254 48.94 -25.11 -0.91
CA GLY A 254 49.88 -26.14 -1.39
C GLY A 254 49.79 -26.52 -2.87
N LYS A 255 48.86 -25.94 -3.65
CA LYS A 255 48.74 -26.16 -5.10
C LYS A 255 48.67 -24.81 -5.86
N PRO A 256 49.82 -24.20 -6.17
CA PRO A 256 49.88 -22.93 -6.88
C PRO A 256 49.14 -22.99 -8.22
N GLY A 257 48.28 -22.01 -8.51
CA GLY A 257 47.52 -21.94 -9.76
C GLY A 257 46.22 -22.77 -9.80
N THR A 258 45.85 -23.45 -8.71
CA THR A 258 44.52 -24.05 -8.54
C THR A 258 43.67 -23.24 -7.56
N PHE A 259 42.39 -23.08 -7.85
CA PHE A 259 41.48 -22.17 -7.15
C PHE A 259 40.18 -22.89 -6.75
N GLN A 260 39.59 -22.51 -5.62
CA GLN A 260 38.36 -23.15 -5.10
C GLN A 260 37.10 -22.73 -5.88
N ARG A 261 37.12 -21.54 -6.48
CA ARG A 261 36.05 -20.94 -7.29
C ARG A 261 36.63 -20.34 -8.57
N LYS A 262 35.77 -19.94 -9.51
CA LYS A 262 36.19 -19.12 -10.66
C LYS A 262 36.85 -17.84 -10.14
N ASN A 263 38.06 -17.57 -10.59
CA ASN A 263 38.84 -16.41 -10.19
C ASN A 263 38.60 -15.23 -11.13
N PHE A 264 39.03 -14.04 -10.71
CA PHE A 264 38.78 -12.82 -11.45
C PHE A 264 39.71 -12.71 -12.65
N HIS A 265 39.13 -12.36 -13.80
CA HIS A 265 39.86 -12.07 -15.02
C HIS A 265 39.47 -10.66 -15.49
N GLY A 266 40.41 -9.72 -15.32
CA GLY A 266 40.21 -8.32 -15.63
C GLY A 266 41.13 -7.42 -14.81
N CYS A 267 40.84 -6.13 -14.81
CA CYS A 267 41.66 -5.12 -14.15
C CYS A 267 41.02 -4.62 -12.86
N ILE A 268 41.83 -4.38 -11.84
CA ILE A 268 41.45 -3.69 -10.61
C ILE A 268 42.25 -2.40 -10.50
N GLU A 269 41.58 -1.29 -10.20
CA GLU A 269 42.14 0.04 -10.03
C GLU A 269 41.89 0.51 -8.59
N ASN A 270 42.90 1.16 -7.98
CA ASN A 270 42.81 1.82 -6.68
C ASN A 270 42.23 0.90 -5.58
N LEU A 271 42.86 -0.25 -5.37
CA LEU A 271 42.45 -1.23 -4.35
C LEU A 271 42.95 -0.82 -2.96
N TYR A 272 42.01 -0.47 -2.08
CA TYR A 272 42.24 -0.10 -0.70
C TYR A 272 41.52 -1.04 0.27
N TYR A 273 42.24 -1.50 1.29
CA TYR A 273 41.68 -2.17 2.45
C TYR A 273 42.11 -1.41 3.70
N ASN A 274 41.14 -0.88 4.47
CA ASN A 274 41.38 -0.10 5.70
C ASN A 274 42.44 1.00 5.53
N GLY A 275 42.41 1.70 4.38
CA GLY A 275 43.34 2.78 4.04
C GLY A 275 44.68 2.33 3.43
N VAL A 276 44.97 1.04 3.36
CA VAL A 276 46.19 0.49 2.77
C VAL A 276 45.99 0.23 1.27
N ASN A 277 46.83 0.82 0.42
CA ASN A 277 46.83 0.58 -1.02
C ASN A 277 47.55 -0.74 -1.35
N ILE A 278 46.77 -1.78 -1.63
CA ILE A 278 47.28 -3.14 -1.84
C ILE A 278 48.09 -3.25 -3.14
N ILE A 279 47.72 -2.52 -4.19
CA ILE A 279 48.42 -2.53 -5.48
C ILE A 279 49.78 -1.84 -5.36
N ASP A 280 49.88 -0.72 -4.65
CA ASP A 280 51.16 -0.05 -4.39
C ASP A 280 52.12 -0.95 -3.59
N LEU A 281 51.62 -1.67 -2.58
CA LEU A 281 52.41 -2.67 -1.87
C LEU A 281 52.98 -3.74 -2.82
N ALA A 282 52.15 -4.25 -3.74
CA ALA A 282 52.54 -5.27 -4.71
C ALA A 282 53.58 -4.72 -5.72
N LYS A 283 53.33 -3.53 -6.28
CA LYS A 283 54.25 -2.81 -7.19
C LYS A 283 55.63 -2.63 -6.56
N ARG A 284 55.67 -2.27 -5.27
CA ARG A 284 56.91 -2.03 -4.51
C ARG A 284 57.49 -3.29 -3.85
N ARG A 285 56.88 -4.46 -4.05
CA ARG A 285 57.30 -5.77 -3.50
C ARG A 285 57.54 -5.73 -1.98
N LYS A 286 56.58 -5.18 -1.23
CA LYS A 286 56.65 -5.11 0.24
C LYS A 286 56.51 -6.52 0.85
N PRO A 287 57.09 -6.78 2.05
CA PRO A 287 57.08 -8.12 2.65
C PRO A 287 55.69 -8.62 3.08
N GLN A 288 54.71 -7.72 3.22
CA GLN A 288 53.34 -8.03 3.63
C GLN A 288 52.46 -8.55 2.47
N ILE A 289 52.94 -8.53 1.23
CA ILE A 289 52.16 -8.92 0.05
C ILE A 289 52.88 -10.01 -0.73
N TYR A 290 52.15 -11.05 -1.11
CA TYR A 290 52.64 -12.14 -1.95
C TYR A 290 51.85 -12.19 -3.25
N THR A 291 52.56 -12.32 -4.37
CA THR A 291 51.94 -12.46 -5.69
C THR A 291 51.96 -13.92 -6.10
N VAL A 292 50.79 -14.46 -6.45
CA VAL A 292 50.62 -15.79 -7.04
C VAL A 292 50.32 -15.62 -8.51
N GLY A 293 51.05 -16.31 -9.39
CA GLY A 293 50.92 -16.14 -10.84
C GLY A 293 51.57 -14.84 -11.35
N ASN A 294 51.13 -14.38 -12.52
CA ASN A 294 51.70 -13.18 -13.18
C ASN A 294 50.70 -12.02 -13.18
N VAL A 295 50.78 -11.16 -12.15
CA VAL A 295 50.01 -9.91 -12.07
C VAL A 295 50.80 -8.82 -12.78
N THR A 296 50.20 -8.16 -13.78
CA THR A 296 50.80 -7.00 -14.43
C THR A 296 50.20 -5.70 -13.89
N PHE A 297 50.95 -4.60 -13.94
CA PHE A 297 50.51 -3.31 -13.36
C PHE A 297 50.00 -2.31 -14.40
N SER A 298 49.42 -2.84 -15.47
CA SER A 298 48.82 -2.14 -16.59
C SER A 298 47.60 -2.93 -17.05
N CYS A 299 46.51 -2.28 -17.43
CA CYS A 299 45.31 -2.99 -17.88
C CYS A 299 45.48 -3.47 -19.32
N SER A 300 45.29 -4.76 -19.58
CA SER A 300 45.24 -5.30 -20.94
C SER A 300 43.87 -4.98 -21.56
N GLU A 301 43.86 -4.32 -22.73
CA GLU A 301 42.62 -3.86 -23.35
C GLU A 301 42.32 -4.65 -24.64
N PRO A 302 41.32 -5.54 -24.62
CA PRO A 302 40.91 -6.25 -25.82
C PRO A 302 40.22 -5.30 -26.79
N GLN A 303 40.57 -5.38 -28.07
CA GLN A 303 39.94 -4.58 -29.13
C GLN A 303 38.60 -5.19 -29.51
N ILE A 304 37.54 -4.73 -28.86
CA ILE A 304 36.17 -5.23 -29.06
C ILE A 304 35.27 -4.08 -29.44
N VAL A 305 34.49 -4.30 -30.50
CA VAL A 305 33.51 -3.35 -31.02
C VAL A 305 32.14 -3.99 -30.88
N PRO A 306 31.40 -3.72 -29.79
CA PRO A 306 30.03 -4.18 -29.69
C PRO A 306 29.11 -3.35 -30.58
N ILE A 307 28.01 -3.95 -31.02
CA ILE A 307 26.95 -3.28 -31.77
C ILE A 307 25.63 -3.46 -31.03
N THR A 308 24.77 -2.45 -31.06
CA THR A 308 23.40 -2.49 -30.54
C THR A 308 22.41 -2.43 -31.67
N PHE A 309 21.48 -3.39 -31.72
CA PHE A 309 20.32 -3.40 -32.58
C PHE A 309 19.17 -2.68 -31.84
N VAL A 310 18.78 -1.51 -32.35
CA VAL A 310 17.93 -0.56 -31.61
C VAL A 310 16.45 -0.82 -31.83
N SER A 311 16.05 -1.26 -33.02
CA SER A 311 14.67 -1.43 -33.47
C SER A 311 14.31 -2.90 -33.65
N ALA A 312 13.16 -3.32 -33.09
CA ALA A 312 12.64 -4.68 -33.23
C ALA A 312 11.97 -4.96 -34.59
N SER A 313 11.94 -4.00 -35.51
CA SER A 313 11.39 -4.17 -36.87
C SER A 313 12.39 -3.88 -37.98
N ARG A 314 13.25 -2.86 -37.83
CA ARG A 314 14.07 -2.33 -38.93
C ARG A 314 15.58 -2.54 -38.77
N SER A 315 16.05 -2.99 -37.60
CA SER A 315 17.48 -3.13 -37.36
C SER A 315 18.05 -4.34 -38.07
N TYR A 316 19.11 -4.15 -38.85
CA TYR A 316 19.85 -5.23 -39.47
C TYR A 316 21.32 -4.85 -39.72
N LEU A 317 22.17 -5.87 -39.79
CA LEU A 317 23.56 -5.77 -40.23
C LEU A 317 23.81 -6.79 -41.35
N LEU A 318 24.13 -6.30 -42.55
CA LEU A 318 24.51 -7.11 -43.69
C LEU A 318 26.03 -7.17 -43.81
N LEU A 319 26.59 -8.37 -43.78
CA LEU A 319 28.03 -8.61 -43.96
C LEU A 319 28.30 -9.58 -45.13
N PRO A 320 29.38 -9.34 -45.90
CA PRO A 320 29.77 -10.24 -46.98
C PRO A 320 30.49 -11.49 -46.44
N GLY A 321 30.22 -12.64 -47.05
CA GLY A 321 30.96 -13.89 -46.86
C GLY A 321 31.54 -14.43 -48.16
N THR A 322 32.12 -15.63 -48.09
CA THR A 322 32.76 -16.26 -49.25
C THR A 322 31.89 -17.40 -49.77
N ALA A 323 31.37 -17.27 -50.99
CA ALA A 323 30.54 -18.27 -51.66
C ALA A 323 31.26 -19.62 -51.84
N GLN A 324 30.49 -20.72 -51.95
CA GLN A 324 30.94 -22.01 -52.48
C GLN A 324 32.07 -22.71 -51.69
N ILE A 325 32.29 -22.36 -50.43
CA ILE A 325 33.17 -23.14 -49.54
C ILE A 325 32.41 -24.41 -49.14
N ASP A 326 33.11 -25.56 -49.14
CA ASP A 326 32.59 -26.83 -48.62
C ASP A 326 32.47 -26.73 -47.08
N GLY A 327 31.30 -26.25 -46.65
CA GLY A 327 30.96 -26.00 -45.26
C GLY A 327 30.85 -24.53 -44.90
N LEU A 328 30.26 -24.29 -43.74
CA LEU A 328 29.96 -22.99 -43.16
C LEU A 328 30.46 -22.95 -41.72
N SER A 329 31.11 -21.85 -41.32
CA SER A 329 31.44 -21.61 -39.91
C SER A 329 31.11 -20.17 -39.53
N VAL A 330 30.15 -20.00 -38.63
CA VAL A 330 29.75 -18.67 -38.12
C VAL A 330 29.78 -18.71 -36.60
N SER A 331 30.38 -17.70 -35.98
CA SER A 331 30.27 -17.54 -34.52
C SER A 331 30.14 -16.08 -34.14
N PHE A 332 29.41 -15.81 -33.06
CA PHE A 332 29.18 -14.48 -32.52
C PHE A 332 28.74 -14.58 -31.07
N GLN A 333 28.86 -13.48 -30.33
CA GLN A 333 28.24 -13.35 -29.02
C GLN A 333 27.04 -12.43 -29.10
N PHE A 334 25.98 -12.74 -28.37
CA PHE A 334 24.80 -11.88 -28.23
C PHE A 334 24.36 -11.75 -26.78
N ARG A 335 23.64 -10.66 -26.47
CA ARG A 335 22.88 -10.52 -25.22
C ARG A 335 21.61 -9.70 -25.43
N THR A 336 20.53 -10.08 -24.77
CA THR A 336 19.22 -9.41 -24.87
C THR A 336 18.35 -9.65 -23.63
N TRP A 337 17.30 -8.85 -23.49
CA TRP A 337 16.19 -9.06 -22.56
C TRP A 337 14.94 -9.63 -23.25
N ASN A 338 14.94 -9.70 -24.59
CA ASN A 338 13.79 -10.17 -25.35
C ASN A 338 13.84 -11.69 -25.54
N LYS A 339 12.69 -12.35 -25.37
CA LYS A 339 12.55 -13.81 -25.51
C LYS A 339 12.59 -14.30 -26.96
N ASP A 340 12.25 -13.41 -27.89
CA ASP A 340 12.15 -13.68 -29.31
C ASP A 340 12.97 -12.64 -30.10
N GLY A 341 13.63 -13.06 -31.17
CA GLY A 341 14.40 -12.17 -32.05
C GLY A 341 15.25 -12.90 -33.08
N LEU A 342 15.22 -12.46 -34.34
CA LEU A 342 16.03 -13.04 -35.41
C LEU A 342 17.52 -12.70 -35.24
N LEU A 343 18.39 -13.68 -35.00
CA LEU A 343 19.82 -13.45 -34.79
C LEU A 343 20.62 -13.45 -36.10
N LEU A 344 20.37 -14.44 -36.97
CA LEU A 344 21.09 -14.62 -38.23
C LEU A 344 20.19 -15.21 -39.32
N PHE A 345 20.29 -14.67 -40.53
CA PHE A 345 19.76 -15.24 -41.76
C PHE A 345 20.85 -15.26 -42.85
N THR A 346 20.96 -16.36 -43.58
CA THR A 346 21.77 -16.44 -44.80
C THR A 346 21.12 -17.38 -45.81
N GLU A 347 21.16 -16.99 -47.07
CA GLU A 347 20.88 -17.91 -48.18
C GLU A 347 22.15 -18.72 -48.46
N LEU A 348 22.02 -20.04 -48.57
CA LEU A 348 23.12 -20.96 -48.82
C LEU A 348 23.28 -21.16 -50.33
N SER A 349 24.51 -21.22 -50.84
CA SER A 349 24.75 -21.34 -52.29
C SER A 349 24.36 -22.73 -52.85
N GLU A 350 24.31 -22.86 -54.18
CA GLU A 350 24.04 -24.14 -54.88
C GLU A 350 22.68 -24.77 -54.53
N ASN A 351 21.63 -23.97 -54.37
CA ASN A 351 20.29 -24.40 -53.94
C ASN A 351 20.29 -25.17 -52.60
N SER A 352 21.23 -24.87 -51.71
CA SER A 352 21.32 -25.49 -50.38
C SER A 352 20.31 -24.95 -49.37
N GLY A 353 19.35 -24.13 -49.83
CA GLY A 353 18.28 -23.56 -49.02
C GLY A 353 18.71 -22.30 -48.26
N HIS A 354 18.06 -22.03 -47.12
CA HIS A 354 18.43 -20.94 -46.22
C HIS A 354 18.68 -21.44 -44.80
N LEU A 355 19.57 -20.76 -44.09
CA LEU A 355 19.87 -20.98 -42.68
C LEU A 355 19.36 -19.80 -41.86
N LEU A 356 18.63 -20.13 -40.80
CA LEU A 356 18.02 -19.18 -39.89
C LEU A 356 18.42 -19.53 -38.45
N VAL A 357 18.81 -18.53 -37.67
CA VAL A 357 19.09 -18.66 -36.25
C VAL A 357 18.33 -17.58 -35.52
N TYR A 358 17.52 -17.96 -34.54
CA TYR A 358 16.64 -17.03 -33.86
C TYR A 358 16.36 -17.47 -32.43
N LEU A 359 15.93 -16.53 -31.61
CA LEU A 359 15.40 -16.82 -30.28
C LEU A 359 13.90 -17.06 -30.36
N HIS A 360 13.43 -18.11 -29.70
CA HIS A 360 11.99 -18.34 -29.50
C HIS A 360 11.70 -18.81 -28.08
N GLY A 361 10.85 -18.07 -27.37
CA GLY A 361 10.52 -18.39 -25.97
C GLY A 361 11.75 -18.45 -25.04
N GLY A 362 12.82 -17.72 -25.37
CA GLY A 362 14.08 -17.73 -24.63
C GLY A 362 15.00 -18.93 -24.89
N LYS A 363 14.75 -19.71 -25.95
CA LYS A 363 15.63 -20.79 -26.45
C LYS A 363 16.26 -20.39 -27.78
N LEU A 364 17.43 -20.92 -28.08
CA LEU A 364 18.08 -20.75 -29.37
C LEU A 364 17.55 -21.79 -30.35
N MET A 365 17.06 -21.33 -31.50
CA MET A 365 16.55 -22.16 -32.58
C MET A 365 17.45 -21.99 -33.81
N LEU A 366 17.89 -23.10 -34.40
CA LEU A 366 18.55 -23.15 -35.70
C LEU A 366 17.69 -23.95 -36.66
N LEU A 367 17.35 -23.34 -37.79
CA LEU A 367 16.55 -23.94 -38.85
C LEU A 367 17.32 -23.88 -40.17
N ILE A 368 17.42 -25.01 -40.86
CA ILE A 368 17.88 -25.08 -42.25
C ILE A 368 16.75 -25.65 -43.09
N GLN A 369 16.21 -24.84 -43.99
CA GLN A 369 15.11 -25.20 -44.88
C GLN A 369 15.62 -25.26 -46.32
N LYS A 370 15.39 -26.39 -46.98
CA LYS A 370 15.67 -26.61 -48.41
C LYS A 370 14.36 -26.80 -49.16
N GLU A 371 14.33 -26.52 -50.46
CA GLU A 371 13.10 -26.65 -51.26
C GLU A 371 12.63 -28.10 -51.40
N THR A 372 13.56 -29.06 -51.37
CA THR A 372 13.29 -30.49 -51.68
C THR A 372 13.47 -31.44 -50.49
N GLU A 373 13.85 -30.94 -49.31
CA GLU A 373 14.12 -31.75 -48.11
C GLU A 373 13.31 -31.25 -46.91
N ASN A 374 13.05 -32.13 -45.94
CA ASN A 374 12.48 -31.73 -44.66
C ASN A 374 13.42 -30.75 -43.92
N PRO A 375 12.88 -29.74 -43.22
CA PRO A 375 13.68 -28.82 -42.43
C PRO A 375 14.49 -29.55 -41.37
N VAL A 376 15.75 -29.12 -41.20
CA VAL A 376 16.57 -29.51 -40.07
C VAL A 376 16.44 -28.45 -38.99
N GLU A 377 15.95 -28.85 -37.81
CA GLU A 377 15.74 -27.97 -36.67
C GLU A 377 16.57 -28.44 -35.46
N ILE A 378 17.27 -27.50 -34.81
CA ILE A 378 18.01 -27.72 -33.56
C ILE A 378 17.53 -26.67 -32.55
N SER A 379 17.23 -27.10 -31.33
CA SER A 379 16.85 -26.23 -30.20
C SER A 379 17.85 -26.42 -29.06
N GLU A 380 18.40 -25.31 -28.55
CA GLU A 380 19.39 -25.32 -27.46
C GLU A 380 19.16 -24.25 -26.40
N GLY A 381 19.60 -24.56 -25.18
CA GLY A 381 19.56 -23.64 -24.03
C GLY A 381 18.16 -23.31 -23.52
N THR A 382 18.12 -22.53 -22.43
CA THR A 382 16.89 -21.95 -21.87
C THR A 382 17.23 -20.61 -21.21
N ASN A 383 16.27 -19.68 -21.17
CA ASN A 383 16.43 -18.37 -20.54
C ASN A 383 17.59 -17.53 -21.10
N LEU A 384 17.87 -17.62 -22.41
CA LEU A 384 18.94 -16.84 -23.09
C LEU A 384 18.63 -15.34 -23.26
N HIS A 385 17.66 -14.85 -22.49
CA HIS A 385 17.20 -13.46 -22.43
C HIS A 385 17.47 -12.87 -21.03
N ASP A 386 18.54 -13.33 -20.39
CA ASP A 386 18.94 -12.99 -19.02
C ASP A 386 19.90 -11.79 -18.95
N GLY A 387 20.14 -11.13 -20.08
CA GLY A 387 21.05 -10.00 -20.21
C GLY A 387 22.54 -10.38 -20.24
N LEU A 388 22.90 -11.65 -20.10
CA LEU A 388 24.28 -12.12 -20.14
C LEU A 388 24.76 -12.31 -21.59
N TRP A 389 26.08 -12.25 -21.78
CA TRP A 389 26.69 -12.60 -23.06
C TRP A 389 26.67 -14.11 -23.28
N HIS A 390 25.96 -14.53 -24.32
CA HIS A 390 25.98 -15.90 -24.79
C HIS A 390 26.82 -16.05 -26.05
N SER A 391 27.60 -17.13 -26.14
CA SER A 391 28.43 -17.45 -27.31
C SER A 391 27.71 -18.46 -28.20
N VAL A 392 27.53 -18.14 -29.47
CA VAL A 392 26.94 -19.05 -30.46
C VAL A 392 28.00 -19.39 -31.49
N ALA A 393 28.25 -20.69 -31.70
CA ALA A 393 29.10 -21.18 -32.76
C ALA A 393 28.39 -22.25 -33.58
N ILE A 394 28.29 -22.01 -34.88
CA ILE A 394 27.67 -22.88 -35.86
C ILE A 394 28.76 -23.36 -36.80
N ASN A 395 28.89 -24.67 -36.90
CA ASN A 395 29.82 -25.28 -37.84
C ASN A 395 29.10 -26.39 -38.59
N ALA A 396 28.93 -26.20 -39.89
CA ALA A 396 28.36 -27.17 -40.81
C ALA A 396 29.45 -27.61 -41.77
N ARG A 397 29.82 -28.89 -41.75
CA ARG A 397 30.76 -29.48 -42.70
C ARG A 397 30.18 -30.74 -43.30
N ARG A 398 30.21 -30.84 -44.64
CA ARG A 398 29.64 -31.96 -45.40
C ARG A 398 28.17 -32.19 -45.04
N HIS A 399 27.89 -33.24 -44.28
CA HIS A 399 26.54 -33.65 -43.85
C HIS A 399 26.28 -33.39 -42.36
N ARG A 400 27.25 -32.84 -41.60
CA ARG A 400 27.13 -32.67 -40.14
C ARG A 400 27.04 -31.19 -39.78
N ILE A 401 26.00 -30.85 -39.04
CA ILE A 401 25.77 -29.54 -38.44
C ILE A 401 26.03 -29.66 -36.95
N THR A 402 26.78 -28.72 -36.41
CA THR A 402 27.06 -28.62 -34.98
C THR A 402 26.71 -27.21 -34.50
N LEU A 403 25.88 -27.13 -33.46
CA LEU A 403 25.54 -25.91 -32.76
C LEU A 403 26.15 -25.99 -31.36
N THR A 404 26.99 -25.02 -31.01
CA THR A 404 27.62 -24.92 -29.68
C THR A 404 27.17 -23.62 -29.04
N LEU A 405 26.70 -23.72 -27.79
CA LEU A 405 26.28 -22.60 -26.97
C LEU A 405 27.26 -22.44 -25.79
N ASP A 406 27.64 -21.20 -25.47
CA ASP A 406 28.49 -20.82 -24.33
C ASP A 406 29.85 -21.54 -24.26
N ASN A 407 30.36 -21.95 -25.43
CA ASN A 407 31.61 -22.69 -25.61
C ASN A 407 31.64 -24.05 -24.89
N ASP A 408 30.48 -24.60 -24.50
CA ASP A 408 30.39 -25.95 -23.95
C ASP A 408 30.33 -26.98 -25.09
N ALA A 409 31.50 -27.44 -25.51
CA ALA A 409 31.63 -28.46 -26.54
C ALA A 409 31.07 -29.83 -26.12
N ALA A 410 30.89 -30.09 -24.82
CA ALA A 410 30.37 -31.37 -24.32
C ALA A 410 28.85 -31.49 -24.50
N THR A 411 28.14 -30.36 -24.52
CA THR A 411 26.68 -30.29 -24.72
C THR A 411 26.28 -29.81 -26.12
N ALA A 412 27.22 -29.75 -27.07
CA ALA A 412 26.94 -29.32 -28.43
C ALA A 412 25.95 -30.27 -29.12
N SER A 413 24.84 -29.74 -29.64
CA SER A 413 23.91 -30.54 -30.42
C SER A 413 24.37 -30.70 -31.87
N HIS A 414 23.94 -31.83 -32.43
CA HIS A 414 24.37 -32.30 -33.73
C HIS A 414 23.15 -32.68 -34.55
N ALA A 415 23.14 -32.27 -35.81
CA ALA A 415 22.17 -32.74 -36.79
C ALA A 415 22.89 -33.18 -38.06
N THR A 416 22.23 -34.05 -38.82
CA THR A 416 22.73 -34.54 -40.11
C THR A 416 21.78 -34.18 -41.24
N THR A 417 22.34 -33.83 -42.38
CA THR A 417 21.61 -33.39 -43.59
C THR A 417 21.97 -34.28 -44.77
N VAL A 418 20.98 -34.55 -45.62
CA VAL A 418 21.15 -35.46 -46.77
C VAL A 418 22.09 -34.86 -47.81
N SER A 419 21.87 -33.60 -48.19
CA SER A 419 22.76 -32.88 -49.12
C SER A 419 23.89 -32.13 -48.39
N ARG A 420 24.95 -31.77 -49.13
CA ARG A 420 26.04 -30.93 -48.62
C ARG A 420 25.56 -29.49 -48.38
N ILE A 421 26.18 -28.82 -47.42
CA ILE A 421 25.95 -27.39 -47.15
C ILE A 421 27.12 -26.59 -47.70
N TYR A 422 26.83 -25.57 -48.50
CA TYR A 422 27.80 -24.59 -48.97
C TYR A 422 27.58 -23.23 -48.30
N SER A 423 28.66 -22.48 -48.07
CA SER A 423 28.61 -21.14 -47.50
C SER A 423 27.84 -20.15 -48.39
N GLY A 424 27.14 -19.21 -47.74
CA GLY A 424 26.42 -18.13 -48.42
C GLY A 424 27.31 -16.93 -48.76
N ASN A 425 26.78 -16.04 -49.62
CA ASN A 425 27.48 -14.82 -50.06
C ASN A 425 27.23 -13.64 -49.11
N SER A 426 26.09 -13.65 -48.42
CA SER A 426 25.56 -12.52 -47.65
C SER A 426 24.92 -13.02 -46.36
N TYR A 427 25.31 -12.42 -45.23
CA TYR A 427 24.84 -12.78 -43.91
C TYR A 427 24.14 -11.58 -43.28
N TYR A 428 22.86 -11.75 -42.95
CA TYR A 428 22.04 -10.77 -42.27
C TYR A 428 21.98 -11.09 -40.78
N PHE A 429 22.55 -10.22 -39.96
CA PHE A 429 22.46 -10.30 -38.51
C PHE A 429 21.35 -9.37 -38.01
N GLY A 430 20.62 -9.85 -37.01
CA GLY A 430 19.61 -9.10 -36.26
C GLY A 430 18.28 -8.85 -36.97
N GLY A 431 18.20 -8.90 -38.28
CA GLY A 431 16.97 -8.66 -39.03
C GLY A 431 17.18 -8.61 -40.54
N CYS A 432 16.09 -8.46 -41.27
CA CYS A 432 16.07 -8.22 -42.71
C CYS A 432 15.58 -6.79 -43.05
N PRO A 433 15.94 -6.22 -44.20
CA PRO A 433 15.42 -4.92 -44.68
C PRO A 433 13.92 -4.96 -45.00
N ASP A 434 13.20 -3.84 -44.81
CA ASP A 434 11.74 -3.73 -45.06
C ASP A 434 11.34 -3.69 -46.55
N ASN A 435 12.29 -3.45 -47.48
CA ASN A 435 11.97 -3.25 -48.89
C ASN A 435 11.72 -4.58 -49.62
N PHE A 436 10.44 -4.92 -49.76
CA PHE A 436 9.90 -6.11 -50.45
C PHE A 436 10.28 -6.29 -51.93
N THR A 437 10.98 -5.32 -52.55
CA THR A 437 11.19 -5.32 -54.00
C THR A 437 12.42 -6.10 -54.47
N ASP A 438 13.36 -6.48 -53.58
CA ASP A 438 14.60 -7.21 -53.94
C ASP A 438 15.23 -8.08 -52.82
N SER A 439 14.67 -8.15 -51.61
CA SER A 439 15.30 -8.87 -50.50
C SER A 439 14.89 -10.35 -50.43
N GLN A 440 15.82 -11.27 -50.70
CA GLN A 440 15.71 -12.72 -50.45
C GLN A 440 15.67 -13.10 -48.95
N CYS A 441 15.74 -12.10 -48.05
CA CYS A 441 15.74 -12.25 -46.59
C CYS A 441 14.33 -12.05 -46.03
N LEU A 442 13.88 -12.96 -45.17
CA LEU A 442 12.58 -12.89 -44.50
C LEU A 442 12.75 -12.83 -42.99
N ASN A 443 11.92 -12.00 -42.33
CA ASN A 443 11.79 -11.93 -40.87
C ASN A 443 10.60 -12.83 -40.44
N PRO A 444 10.78 -14.12 -40.15
CA PRO A 444 9.69 -15.00 -39.70
C PRO A 444 9.19 -14.64 -38.29
N ILE A 445 10.02 -13.93 -37.53
CA ILE A 445 9.71 -13.35 -36.23
C ILE A 445 10.20 -11.89 -36.18
N THR A 446 10.00 -11.20 -35.06
CA THR A 446 10.52 -9.84 -34.85
C THR A 446 12.04 -9.77 -35.03
N ALA A 447 12.54 -8.63 -35.52
CA ALA A 447 13.98 -8.39 -35.58
C ALA A 447 14.55 -8.38 -34.15
N PHE A 448 15.80 -8.83 -34.02
CA PHE A 448 16.51 -8.86 -32.76
C PHE A 448 16.79 -7.44 -32.28
N GLN A 449 16.45 -7.24 -31.01
CA GLN A 449 16.82 -6.06 -30.26
C GLN A 449 17.76 -6.52 -29.14
N GLY A 450 18.98 -6.01 -29.12
CA GLY A 450 20.04 -6.59 -28.32
C GLY A 450 21.42 -6.11 -28.71
N CYS A 451 22.44 -6.67 -28.09
CA CYS A 451 23.83 -6.42 -28.48
C CYS A 451 24.46 -7.65 -29.12
N MET A 452 25.37 -7.43 -30.07
CA MET A 452 26.27 -8.46 -30.59
C MET A 452 27.73 -8.00 -30.55
N ARG A 453 28.66 -8.96 -30.46
CA ARG A 453 30.11 -8.73 -30.61
C ARG A 453 30.82 -9.99 -31.09
N LEU A 454 32.10 -9.86 -31.42
CA LEU A 454 32.97 -10.97 -31.81
C LEU A 454 32.37 -11.79 -32.98
N ILE A 455 31.95 -11.13 -34.05
CA ILE A 455 31.35 -11.77 -35.21
C ILE A 455 32.45 -12.35 -36.12
N PHE A 456 32.43 -13.66 -36.31
CA PHE A 456 33.27 -14.41 -37.23
C PHE A 456 32.41 -15.07 -38.30
N ILE A 457 32.82 -14.93 -39.56
CA ILE A 457 32.24 -15.65 -40.70
C ILE A 457 33.40 -16.36 -41.41
N ASP A 458 33.24 -17.65 -41.65
CA ASP A 458 34.26 -18.53 -42.22
C ASP A 458 35.58 -18.52 -41.41
N ASN A 459 35.46 -18.47 -40.08
CA ASN A 459 36.58 -18.29 -39.13
C ASN A 459 37.39 -16.98 -39.30
N GLN A 460 36.87 -16.02 -40.05
CA GLN A 460 37.48 -14.69 -40.19
C GLN A 460 36.71 -13.65 -39.35
N PRO A 461 37.37 -12.91 -38.45
CA PRO A 461 36.72 -11.83 -37.71
C PRO A 461 36.30 -10.71 -38.67
N LYS A 462 35.11 -10.16 -38.48
CA LYS A 462 34.61 -9.03 -39.26
C LYS A 462 34.86 -7.72 -38.53
N ASP A 463 35.52 -6.78 -39.20
CA ASP A 463 35.82 -5.46 -38.63
C ASP A 463 34.61 -4.53 -38.74
N LEU A 464 33.94 -4.32 -37.60
CA LEU A 464 32.73 -3.51 -37.51
C LEU A 464 33.00 -2.00 -37.63
N ILE A 465 34.25 -1.57 -37.59
CA ILE A 465 34.62 -0.16 -37.79
C ILE A 465 34.63 0.21 -39.26
N LEU A 466 35.03 -0.73 -40.11
CA LEU A 466 34.89 -0.58 -41.56
C LEU A 466 33.42 -0.46 -41.96
N VAL A 467 32.51 -1.13 -41.22
CA VAL A 467 31.06 -0.98 -41.38
C VAL A 467 30.60 0.43 -41.01
N GLN A 468 31.03 0.96 -39.86
CA GLN A 468 30.72 2.33 -39.45
C GLN A 468 31.22 3.38 -40.47
N GLN A 469 32.33 3.10 -41.15
CA GLN A 469 32.90 3.95 -42.20
C GLN A 469 32.21 3.79 -43.57
N GLY A 470 31.24 2.89 -43.71
CA GLY A 470 30.55 2.61 -44.98
C GLY A 470 31.38 1.85 -46.01
N SER A 471 32.51 1.26 -45.59
CA SER A 471 33.44 0.53 -46.47
C SER A 471 33.22 -0.99 -46.49
N LEU A 472 32.44 -1.51 -45.55
CA LEU A 472 32.13 -2.94 -45.42
C LEU A 472 30.64 -3.13 -45.09
N GLY A 473 29.93 -3.93 -45.88
CA GLY A 473 28.54 -4.29 -45.58
C GLY A 473 27.54 -3.13 -45.66
N ASN A 474 26.36 -3.34 -45.09
CA ASN A 474 25.29 -2.34 -44.99
C ASN A 474 24.53 -2.52 -43.66
N PHE A 475 23.88 -1.47 -43.15
CA PHE A 475 23.13 -1.55 -41.90
C PHE A 475 21.98 -0.55 -41.80
N SER A 476 21.04 -0.81 -40.89
CA SER A 476 19.95 0.09 -40.53
C SER A 476 19.72 0.06 -39.02
N ASP A 477 19.41 1.21 -38.42
CA ASP A 477 19.06 1.36 -36.99
C ASP A 477 20.03 0.63 -36.02
N LEU A 478 21.34 0.84 -36.19
CA LEU A 478 22.38 0.30 -35.30
C LEU A 478 23.15 1.40 -34.58
N HIS A 479 23.54 1.14 -33.33
CA HIS A 479 24.63 1.86 -32.68
C HIS A 479 25.90 0.99 -32.71
N ILE A 480 26.92 1.46 -33.42
CA ILE A 480 28.21 0.76 -33.55
C ILE A 480 29.18 1.26 -32.48
N ASP A 481 29.99 0.35 -31.94
CA ASP A 481 31.00 0.60 -30.92
C ASP A 481 30.39 0.97 -29.55
N LEU A 482 29.19 0.47 -29.28
CA LEU A 482 28.40 0.67 -28.06
C LEU A 482 27.48 -0.54 -27.84
N CYS A 483 27.36 -1.01 -26.60
CA CYS A 483 26.25 -1.87 -26.18
C CYS A 483 25.31 -1.12 -25.23
N GLY A 484 24.12 -0.76 -25.72
CA GLY A 484 23.12 0.05 -25.02
C GLY A 484 22.16 -0.71 -24.11
N ILE A 485 22.43 -1.98 -23.80
CA ILE A 485 21.57 -2.76 -22.89
C ILE A 485 21.53 -2.13 -21.49
N LYS A 486 20.35 -2.10 -20.88
CA LYS A 486 20.12 -1.57 -19.53
C LYS A 486 19.26 -2.54 -18.75
N ASP A 487 19.65 -2.85 -17.52
CA ASP A 487 18.82 -3.57 -16.57
C ASP A 487 17.81 -2.59 -15.94
N ARG A 488 16.53 -2.78 -16.24
CA ARG A 488 15.40 -1.98 -15.76
C ARG A 488 14.78 -2.54 -14.48
N CYS A 489 15.21 -3.72 -14.05
CA CYS A 489 14.83 -4.33 -12.77
C CYS A 489 15.84 -4.06 -11.65
N LEU A 490 16.93 -3.33 -11.94
CA LEU A 490 17.91 -2.92 -10.95
C LEU A 490 18.15 -1.40 -11.01
N PRO A 491 17.75 -0.63 -9.96
CA PRO A 491 17.07 -1.10 -8.75
C PRO A 491 15.65 -1.63 -9.05
N ASN A 492 15.13 -2.49 -8.18
CA ASN A 492 13.79 -3.05 -8.36
C ASN A 492 12.74 -1.98 -8.04
N TYR A 493 12.03 -1.52 -9.06
CA TYR A 493 10.95 -0.52 -8.94
C TYR A 493 9.57 -1.14 -8.67
N CYS A 494 9.48 -2.47 -8.51
CA CYS A 494 8.27 -3.13 -8.06
C CYS A 494 8.21 -3.09 -6.53
N GLU A 495 7.25 -2.32 -6.02
CA GLU A 495 7.07 -2.07 -4.59
C GLU A 495 6.40 -3.25 -3.88
N HIS A 496 6.35 -3.20 -2.54
CA HIS A 496 5.66 -4.18 -1.68
C HIS A 496 5.99 -5.66 -1.96
N GLY A 497 7.23 -5.94 -2.36
CA GLY A 497 7.71 -7.30 -2.64
C GLY A 497 7.31 -7.85 -4.02
N GLY A 498 6.83 -6.99 -4.93
CA GLY A 498 6.51 -7.37 -6.31
C GLY A 498 7.71 -7.93 -7.07
N LYS A 499 7.47 -8.93 -7.93
CA LYS A 499 8.53 -9.56 -8.72
C LYS A 499 8.72 -8.81 -10.04
N CYS A 500 9.94 -8.34 -10.29
CA CYS A 500 10.28 -7.65 -11.53
C CYS A 500 10.70 -8.62 -12.65
N SER A 501 10.20 -8.37 -13.85
CA SER A 501 10.67 -8.95 -15.10
C SER A 501 10.85 -7.83 -16.13
N GLN A 502 11.55 -8.08 -17.24
CA GLN A 502 11.81 -7.03 -18.22
C GLN A 502 11.94 -7.52 -19.65
N SER A 503 11.76 -6.57 -20.57
CA SER A 503 12.13 -6.63 -21.98
C SER A 503 13.17 -5.52 -22.27
N TRP A 504 13.59 -5.42 -23.53
CA TRP A 504 14.53 -4.38 -23.94
C TRP A 504 14.01 -2.95 -23.67
N SER A 505 12.72 -2.71 -23.91
CA SER A 505 12.11 -1.38 -23.80
C SER A 505 11.52 -1.09 -22.43
N THR A 506 11.05 -2.10 -21.69
CA THR A 506 10.21 -1.89 -20.51
C THR A 506 10.37 -3.02 -19.46
N PHE A 507 10.21 -2.72 -18.17
CA PHE A 507 10.01 -3.72 -17.10
C PHE A 507 8.52 -4.05 -16.82
N TYR A 508 8.24 -5.07 -16.03
CA TYR A 508 6.90 -5.48 -15.60
C TYR A 508 6.95 -5.95 -14.16
N CYS A 509 5.91 -5.61 -13.39
CA CYS A 509 5.78 -6.05 -12.01
C CYS A 509 4.64 -7.06 -11.87
N ASP A 510 4.96 -8.22 -11.30
CA ASP A 510 3.96 -9.18 -10.83
C ASP A 510 3.62 -8.85 -9.37
N CYS A 511 2.40 -8.32 -9.18
CA CYS A 511 1.86 -7.91 -7.88
C CYS A 511 1.04 -9.01 -7.20
N ASN A 512 0.97 -10.22 -7.77
CA ASN A 512 0.19 -11.30 -7.20
C ASN A 512 0.67 -11.65 -5.78
N ASN A 513 -0.27 -11.88 -4.87
CA ASN A 513 -0.02 -12.20 -3.45
C ASN A 513 0.70 -11.09 -2.66
N THR A 514 0.76 -9.86 -3.16
CA THR A 514 1.31 -8.72 -2.39
C THR A 514 0.24 -7.98 -1.59
N GLY A 515 -1.03 -8.03 -2.02
CA GLY A 515 -2.09 -7.16 -1.51
C GLY A 515 -2.16 -5.79 -2.21
N TYR A 516 -1.31 -5.58 -3.22
CA TYR A 516 -1.20 -4.33 -3.99
C TYR A 516 -1.44 -4.57 -5.49
N MET A 517 -1.72 -3.48 -6.20
CA MET A 517 -1.99 -3.44 -7.63
C MET A 517 -1.35 -2.21 -8.30
N GLY A 518 -1.51 -2.10 -9.61
CA GLY A 518 -0.90 -1.03 -10.42
C GLY A 518 0.37 -1.49 -11.12
N ALA A 519 0.93 -0.62 -11.96
CA ALA A 519 2.06 -0.97 -12.83
C ALA A 519 3.37 -1.26 -12.05
N THR A 520 3.47 -0.74 -10.82
CA THR A 520 4.62 -0.89 -9.92
C THR A 520 4.24 -1.50 -8.57
N CYS A 521 3.05 -2.09 -8.44
CA CYS A 521 2.52 -2.62 -7.17
C CYS A 521 2.43 -1.58 -6.05
N HIS A 522 2.16 -0.32 -6.41
CA HIS A 522 2.16 0.80 -5.48
C HIS A 522 0.83 0.97 -4.73
N ASN A 523 -0.30 0.67 -5.37
CA ASN A 523 -1.62 0.97 -4.80
C ASN A 523 -2.17 -0.22 -4.02
N SER A 524 -2.66 -0.01 -2.80
CA SER A 524 -3.38 -1.05 -2.06
C SER A 524 -4.65 -1.50 -2.77
N VAL A 525 -4.97 -2.79 -2.64
CA VAL A 525 -6.26 -3.35 -3.06
C VAL A 525 -7.33 -3.14 -1.98
N TYR A 526 -6.91 -2.82 -0.76
CA TYR A 526 -7.77 -2.70 0.42
C TYR A 526 -8.04 -1.26 0.80
N GLU A 527 -9.13 -1.04 1.53
CA GLU A 527 -9.46 0.31 2.02
C GLU A 527 -8.62 0.65 3.25
N GLN A 528 -8.47 1.94 3.54
CA GLN A 528 -7.55 2.36 4.60
C GLN A 528 -8.10 2.15 6.02
N SER A 529 -9.42 2.02 6.17
CA SER A 529 -10.07 1.89 7.46
C SER A 529 -11.46 1.25 7.38
N CYS A 530 -11.99 0.83 8.53
CA CYS A 530 -13.37 0.39 8.65
C CYS A 530 -14.38 1.51 8.31
N GLU A 531 -14.01 2.78 8.53
CA GLU A 531 -14.84 3.93 8.18
C GLU A 531 -15.01 4.03 6.65
N ALA A 532 -13.92 3.82 5.89
CA ALA A 532 -13.98 3.80 4.43
C ALA A 532 -14.92 2.70 3.90
N TYR A 533 -14.86 1.49 4.46
CA TYR A 533 -15.78 0.40 4.09
C TYR A 533 -17.24 0.71 4.40
N ARG A 534 -17.53 1.34 5.54
CA ARG A 534 -18.89 1.79 5.88
C ARG A 534 -19.46 2.74 4.82
N HIS A 535 -18.65 3.66 4.30
CA HIS A 535 -19.08 4.61 3.27
C HIS A 535 -19.33 3.98 1.89
N GLN A 536 -18.92 2.73 1.69
CA GLN A 536 -19.30 1.91 0.54
C GLN A 536 -20.58 1.09 0.80
N GLY A 537 -21.23 1.27 1.95
CA GLY A 537 -22.44 0.53 2.34
C GLY A 537 -22.16 -0.89 2.86
N ARG A 538 -20.92 -1.20 3.28
CA ARG A 538 -20.57 -2.48 3.90
C ARG A 538 -21.03 -2.54 5.37
N THR A 539 -21.44 -3.71 5.83
CA THR A 539 -21.83 -4.02 7.21
C THR A 539 -20.68 -4.68 7.98
N SER A 540 -20.90 -4.98 9.27
CA SER A 540 -19.90 -5.60 10.13
C SER A 540 -19.34 -6.92 9.56
N GLY A 541 -18.04 -7.15 9.73
CA GLY A 541 -17.36 -8.32 9.21
C GLY A 541 -15.83 -8.24 9.30
N PHE A 542 -15.15 -9.30 8.84
CA PHE A 542 -13.69 -9.29 8.70
C PHE A 542 -13.27 -8.63 7.40
N PHE A 543 -12.42 -7.62 7.50
CA PHE A 543 -11.85 -6.91 6.36
C PHE A 543 -10.34 -6.83 6.48
N TYR A 544 -9.66 -6.65 5.36
CA TYR A 544 -8.30 -6.17 5.36
C TYR A 544 -8.34 -4.65 5.25
N ILE A 545 -7.56 -3.96 6.08
CA ILE A 545 -7.37 -2.52 6.00
C ILE A 545 -5.89 -2.21 5.78
N ASP A 546 -5.62 -1.15 5.04
CA ASP A 546 -4.26 -0.69 4.75
C ASP A 546 -4.11 0.77 5.19
N SER A 547 -3.69 0.97 6.44
CA SER A 547 -3.82 2.27 7.12
C SER A 547 -2.97 3.39 6.52
N ASP A 548 -1.85 3.06 5.88
CA ASP A 548 -0.94 3.97 5.17
C ASP A 548 -1.05 3.87 3.64
N GLY A 549 -1.78 2.88 3.10
CA GLY A 549 -2.18 2.82 1.70
C GLY A 549 -1.03 2.44 0.78
N SER A 550 -0.23 3.43 0.35
CA SER A 550 0.97 3.21 -0.48
C SER A 550 2.27 3.37 0.32
N GLY A 551 2.14 3.45 1.65
CA GLY A 551 3.27 3.47 2.57
C GLY A 551 3.90 2.09 2.78
N PRO A 552 4.93 1.99 3.63
CA PRO A 552 5.72 0.78 3.80
C PRO A 552 5.03 -0.36 4.57
N LEU A 553 3.89 -0.11 5.23
CA LEU A 553 3.19 -1.11 6.02
C LEU A 553 2.27 -1.94 5.13
N GLY A 554 2.30 -3.26 5.34
CA GLY A 554 1.39 -4.17 4.65
C GLY A 554 -0.07 -4.05 5.14
N PRO A 555 -1.03 -4.66 4.42
CA PRO A 555 -2.41 -4.71 4.86
C PRO A 555 -2.58 -5.57 6.11
N LEU A 556 -3.53 -5.16 6.95
CA LEU A 556 -3.86 -5.78 8.23
C LEU A 556 -5.30 -6.31 8.22
N ARG A 557 -5.49 -7.57 8.62
CA ARG A 557 -6.83 -8.13 8.84
C ARG A 557 -7.41 -7.68 10.19
N VAL A 558 -8.61 -7.11 10.16
CA VAL A 558 -9.35 -6.62 11.34
C VAL A 558 -10.81 -7.07 11.29
N PHE A 559 -11.49 -7.04 12.43
CA PHE A 559 -12.95 -7.12 12.47
C PHE A 559 -13.52 -5.70 12.55
N CYS A 560 -14.23 -5.28 11.51
CA CYS A 560 -14.97 -4.02 11.52
C CYS A 560 -16.35 -4.26 12.11
N ASN A 561 -16.59 -3.74 13.31
CA ASN A 561 -17.89 -3.78 13.97
C ASN A 561 -18.59 -2.42 13.80
N ILE A 562 -19.44 -2.36 12.77
CA ILE A 562 -20.16 -1.17 12.32
C ILE A 562 -21.53 -1.15 13.02
N THR A 563 -21.68 -0.22 13.95
CA THR A 563 -22.92 0.00 14.72
C THR A 563 -23.59 1.31 14.30
N GLU A 564 -24.79 1.60 14.82
CA GLU A 564 -25.54 2.82 14.50
C GLU A 564 -24.79 4.11 14.86
N ASP A 565 -24.02 4.08 15.96
CA ASP A 565 -23.33 5.24 16.50
C ASP A 565 -21.82 5.23 16.27
N LYS A 566 -21.18 4.05 16.26
CA LYS A 566 -19.72 3.89 16.21
C LYS A 566 -19.24 2.84 15.21
N ILE A 567 -18.01 3.02 14.73
CA ILE A 567 -17.32 2.10 13.82
C ILE A 567 -16.07 1.60 14.52
N TRP A 568 -16.14 0.38 15.04
CA TRP A 568 -15.04 -0.24 15.77
C TRP A 568 -14.15 -1.05 14.86
N THR A 569 -12.85 -0.82 14.94
CA THR A 569 -11.78 -1.68 14.43
C THR A 569 -11.28 -2.54 15.56
N GLU A 570 -11.53 -3.85 15.48
CA GLU A 570 -11.14 -4.81 16.51
C GLU A 570 -9.99 -5.69 16.01
N VAL A 571 -8.89 -5.72 16.78
CA VAL A 571 -7.69 -6.51 16.48
C VAL A 571 -7.49 -7.56 17.58
N GLN A 572 -7.46 -8.83 17.17
CA GLN A 572 -7.32 -9.95 18.09
C GLN A 572 -5.85 -10.34 18.33
N HIS A 573 -5.61 -10.96 19.49
CA HIS A 573 -4.36 -11.60 19.84
C HIS A 573 -4.59 -13.08 20.20
N ASN A 574 -3.50 -13.82 20.33
CA ASN A 574 -3.49 -15.28 20.56
C ASN A 574 -4.14 -15.81 21.86
N SER A 575 -4.64 -14.95 22.77
CA SER A 575 -5.10 -15.38 24.10
C SER A 575 -6.21 -14.49 24.65
N THR A 576 -7.46 -14.75 24.23
CA THR A 576 -8.64 -13.94 24.61
C THR A 576 -9.51 -14.59 25.71
N GLY A 577 -9.19 -15.81 26.11
CA GLY A 577 -9.90 -16.57 27.15
C GLY A 577 -9.33 -16.34 28.56
N LEU A 578 -10.14 -16.65 29.57
CA LEU A 578 -9.75 -16.55 30.98
C LEU A 578 -8.69 -17.62 31.32
N THR A 579 -7.50 -17.18 31.73
CA THR A 579 -6.34 -18.05 32.00
C THR A 579 -6.03 -18.10 33.50
N ARG A 580 -6.02 -19.30 34.09
CA ARG A 580 -5.71 -19.53 35.51
C ARG A 580 -4.20 -19.60 35.77
N VAL A 581 -3.76 -19.04 36.90
CA VAL A 581 -2.36 -18.94 37.31
C VAL A 581 -2.22 -19.34 38.78
N GLN A 582 -1.23 -20.17 39.08
CA GLN A 582 -0.87 -20.63 40.42
C GLN A 582 0.65 -20.83 40.51
N GLY A 583 1.25 -20.59 41.69
CA GLY A 583 2.67 -20.84 41.96
C GLY A 583 3.63 -19.73 41.50
N ALA A 584 3.14 -18.55 41.14
CA ALA A 584 3.97 -17.42 40.74
C ALA A 584 4.34 -16.52 41.92
N GLY A 585 5.64 -16.22 42.06
CA GLY A 585 6.22 -15.40 43.13
C GLY A 585 7.04 -14.23 42.57
N PRO A 586 7.59 -13.34 43.44
CA PRO A 586 8.45 -12.24 42.99
C PRO A 586 9.74 -12.69 42.28
N GLU A 587 10.35 -13.80 42.71
CA GLU A 587 11.57 -14.35 42.10
C GLU A 587 11.29 -15.11 40.80
N LYS A 588 10.09 -15.66 40.65
CA LYS A 588 9.64 -16.40 39.47
C LYS A 588 8.22 -15.93 39.09
N PRO A 589 8.11 -14.75 38.46
CA PRO A 589 6.83 -14.19 38.09
C PRO A 589 6.20 -14.98 36.95
N TYR A 590 4.88 -15.08 36.94
CA TYR A 590 4.16 -15.53 35.76
C TYR A 590 4.15 -14.39 34.74
N THR A 591 4.56 -14.69 33.51
CA THR A 591 4.61 -13.72 32.42
C THR A 591 3.94 -14.32 31.19
N MET A 592 3.05 -13.56 30.58
CA MET A 592 2.42 -13.92 29.30
C MET A 592 2.55 -12.75 28.32
N SER A 593 3.09 -13.03 27.15
CA SER A 593 3.22 -12.07 26.04
C SER A 593 2.11 -12.30 25.01
N PHE A 594 1.47 -11.22 24.58
CA PHE A 594 0.39 -11.25 23.60
C PHE A 594 0.95 -11.08 22.20
N ASN A 595 0.67 -12.06 21.35
CA ASN A 595 1.02 -11.98 19.94
C ASN A 595 -0.23 -11.61 19.14
N TYR A 596 -0.21 -10.42 18.56
CA TYR A 596 -1.23 -9.95 17.63
C TYR A 596 -0.94 -10.52 16.24
N SER A 597 -1.96 -10.63 15.38
CA SER A 597 -1.79 -11.07 13.99
C SER A 597 -1.08 -10.05 13.09
N SER A 598 -0.39 -9.07 13.67
CA SER A 598 -0.04 -7.77 13.09
C SER A 598 1.32 -7.32 13.61
N SER A 599 2.07 -6.57 12.82
CA SER A 599 3.30 -5.92 13.29
C SER A 599 3.00 -4.79 14.28
N ALA A 600 3.99 -4.41 15.09
CA ALA A 600 3.84 -3.31 16.05
C ALA A 600 3.54 -1.98 15.34
N GLU A 601 4.17 -1.75 14.17
CA GLU A 601 4.01 -0.56 13.36
C GLU A 601 2.60 -0.47 12.75
N GLN A 602 2.03 -1.62 12.31
CA GLN A 602 0.64 -1.67 11.83
C GLN A 602 -0.36 -1.32 12.94
N LEU A 603 -0.17 -1.86 14.15
CA LEU A 603 -1.02 -1.56 15.30
C LEU A 603 -0.92 -0.08 15.68
N GLU A 604 0.29 0.49 15.65
CA GLU A 604 0.52 1.90 15.93
C GLU A 604 -0.19 2.80 14.91
N ALA A 605 -0.18 2.45 13.63
CA ALA A 605 -0.90 3.19 12.58
C ALA A 605 -2.42 3.22 12.83
N VAL A 606 -3.02 2.09 13.19
CA VAL A 606 -4.45 1.97 13.53
C VAL A 606 -4.78 2.76 14.81
N ILE A 607 -3.95 2.67 15.84
CA ILE A 607 -4.16 3.40 17.08
C ILE A 607 -4.07 4.90 16.78
N ASN A 608 -2.99 5.37 16.15
CA ASN A 608 -2.75 6.79 15.94
C ASN A 608 -3.85 7.46 15.10
N SER A 609 -4.44 6.77 14.12
CA SER A 609 -5.57 7.29 13.31
C SER A 609 -6.90 7.34 14.07
N ALA A 610 -7.09 6.49 15.08
CA ALA A 610 -8.33 6.41 15.85
C ALA A 610 -8.57 7.62 16.77
N GLU A 611 -9.84 7.94 17.04
CA GLU A 611 -10.18 8.96 18.05
C GLU A 611 -10.06 8.42 19.47
N TYR A 612 -10.40 7.14 19.66
CA TYR A 612 -10.41 6.46 20.94
C TYR A 612 -10.08 4.98 20.77
N CYS A 613 -9.37 4.40 21.74
CA CYS A 613 -9.05 2.98 21.80
C CYS A 613 -9.22 2.45 23.22
N GLU A 614 -9.66 1.20 23.35
CA GLU A 614 -9.82 0.50 24.62
C GLU A 614 -9.45 -0.99 24.55
N GLN A 615 -9.09 -1.54 25.71
CA GLN A 615 -8.98 -2.99 25.96
C GLN A 615 -9.59 -3.35 27.30
N GLU A 616 -10.39 -4.43 27.34
CA GLU A 616 -10.88 -5.00 28.58
C GLU A 616 -9.72 -5.69 29.32
N ALA A 617 -9.55 -5.38 30.60
CA ALA A 617 -8.66 -6.10 31.51
C ALA A 617 -9.46 -6.64 32.69
N ALA A 618 -9.50 -7.96 32.82
CA ALA A 618 -10.18 -8.64 33.92
C ALA A 618 -9.17 -9.43 34.75
N TYR A 619 -9.24 -9.24 36.07
CA TYR A 619 -8.48 -10.02 37.04
C TYR A 619 -9.43 -10.62 38.06
N HIS A 620 -9.55 -11.94 38.04
CA HIS A 620 -10.25 -12.73 39.03
C HIS A 620 -9.24 -13.28 40.03
N CYS A 621 -9.59 -13.28 41.29
CA CYS A 621 -8.66 -13.64 42.35
C CYS A 621 -9.35 -14.44 43.45
N ARG A 622 -8.56 -15.33 44.03
CA ARG A 622 -8.84 -16.02 45.28
C ARG A 622 -7.54 -16.03 46.06
N LYS A 623 -7.49 -15.37 47.22
CA LYS A 623 -6.25 -15.20 48.01
C LYS A 623 -5.07 -14.61 47.22
N SER A 624 -5.33 -13.85 46.17
CA SER A 624 -4.32 -13.23 45.28
C SER A 624 -4.58 -11.74 45.16
N ARG A 625 -3.60 -10.90 45.48
CA ARG A 625 -3.71 -9.43 45.44
C ARG A 625 -3.27 -8.87 44.09
N LEU A 626 -3.76 -7.69 43.75
CA LEU A 626 -3.56 -7.04 42.45
C LEU A 626 -2.64 -5.82 42.57
N LEU A 627 -3.16 -4.70 43.08
CA LEU A 627 -2.44 -3.42 43.17
C LEU A 627 -1.78 -3.18 44.52
N ASN A 628 -2.14 -3.96 45.55
CA ASN A 628 -1.67 -3.85 46.94
C ASN A 628 -2.24 -2.62 47.68
N THR A 629 -1.67 -2.25 48.84
CA THR A 629 -2.03 -1.04 49.60
C THR A 629 -1.64 0.26 48.90
N PRO A 630 -2.19 1.44 49.26
CA PRO A 630 -2.00 2.73 48.56
C PRO A 630 -0.56 3.21 48.31
N ASN A 631 0.43 2.65 49.03
CA ASN A 631 1.86 2.97 48.91
C ASN A 631 2.72 1.72 48.63
N GLY A 632 2.10 0.56 48.38
CA GLY A 632 2.79 -0.71 48.17
C GLY A 632 3.14 -0.93 46.70
N MET A 633 4.16 -1.75 46.44
CA MET A 633 4.42 -2.22 45.07
C MET A 633 3.29 -3.17 44.64
N PRO A 634 2.76 -3.02 43.42
CA PRO A 634 1.68 -3.88 42.92
C PRO A 634 2.20 -5.28 42.60
N PHE A 635 1.33 -6.26 42.79
CA PHE A 635 1.62 -7.68 42.59
C PHE A 635 1.33 -8.17 41.18
N ALA A 636 0.52 -7.43 40.43
CA ALA A 636 0.32 -7.64 39.01
C ALA A 636 0.36 -6.30 38.26
N TRP A 637 0.82 -6.35 37.02
CA TRP A 637 0.90 -5.18 36.14
C TRP A 637 0.89 -5.64 34.68
N TRP A 638 0.73 -4.69 33.78
CA TRP A 638 0.80 -4.95 32.35
C TRP A 638 1.85 -4.04 31.69
N VAL A 639 2.25 -4.42 30.48
CA VAL A 639 3.24 -3.71 29.66
C VAL A 639 2.58 -3.25 28.38
N GLY A 640 2.83 -1.99 28.02
CA GLY A 640 2.26 -1.32 26.85
C GLY A 640 3.12 -1.43 25.59
N ARG A 641 2.80 -0.57 24.61
CA ARG A 641 3.47 -0.53 23.30
C ARG A 641 4.93 -0.06 23.32
N ALA A 642 5.33 0.80 24.26
CA ALA A 642 6.71 1.29 24.36
C ALA A 642 7.54 0.46 25.37
N ASN A 643 7.10 -0.78 25.65
CA ASN A 643 7.72 -1.70 26.59
C ASN A 643 7.83 -1.14 28.03
N GLU A 644 6.90 -0.25 28.40
CA GLU A 644 6.83 0.41 29.69
C GLU A 644 5.85 -0.28 30.65
N LYS A 645 6.18 -0.29 31.94
CA LYS A 645 5.39 -0.92 33.00
C LYS A 645 4.26 -0.01 33.47
N HIS A 646 3.01 -0.50 33.40
CA HIS A 646 1.83 0.22 33.86
C HIS A 646 1.26 -0.34 35.15
N LEU A 647 1.10 0.53 36.16
CA LEU A 647 0.69 0.15 37.53
C LEU A 647 -0.78 0.44 37.84
N TYR A 648 -1.53 0.99 36.88
CA TYR A 648 -2.97 1.19 37.01
C TYR A 648 -3.70 0.02 36.35
N TRP A 649 -4.94 -0.22 36.80
CA TRP A 649 -5.78 -1.30 36.25
C TRP A 649 -7.00 -0.76 35.50
N GLY A 650 -7.79 -1.68 34.91
CA GLY A 650 -8.98 -1.35 34.14
C GLY A 650 -9.94 -0.43 34.90
N GLY A 651 -10.43 0.60 34.22
CA GLY A 651 -11.32 1.64 34.77
C GLY A 651 -10.61 2.82 35.45
N SER A 652 -9.28 2.77 35.58
CA SER A 652 -8.47 3.83 36.20
C SER A 652 -7.60 4.60 35.18
N LEU A 653 -7.22 5.83 35.53
CA LEU A 653 -6.32 6.67 34.73
C LEU A 653 -4.84 6.38 35.06
N PRO A 654 -3.91 6.67 34.13
CA PRO A 654 -2.47 6.57 34.40
C PRO A 654 -2.04 7.30 35.67
N GLY A 655 -1.24 6.63 36.50
CA GLY A 655 -0.74 7.17 37.77
C GLY A 655 -1.65 6.94 38.98
N ILE A 656 -2.86 6.42 38.79
CA ILE A 656 -3.80 6.12 39.88
C ILE A 656 -3.80 4.61 40.18
N GLN A 657 -3.30 4.23 41.36
CA GLN A 657 -3.27 2.84 41.85
C GLN A 657 -4.59 2.42 42.49
N GLN A 658 -5.68 2.53 41.74
CA GLN A 658 -7.00 2.05 42.13
C GLN A 658 -7.64 1.27 40.96
N CYS A 659 -8.59 0.39 41.27
CA CYS A 659 -9.43 -0.26 40.27
C CYS A 659 -10.72 0.54 40.07
N ALA A 660 -11.53 0.16 39.06
CA ALA A 660 -12.83 0.79 38.79
C ALA A 660 -13.69 0.94 40.06
N CYS A 661 -13.83 -0.13 40.86
CA CYS A 661 -14.65 -0.09 42.08
C CYS A 661 -14.10 0.87 43.14
N GLY A 662 -12.79 1.13 43.15
CA GLY A 662 -12.15 2.04 44.11
C GLY A 662 -12.48 3.49 43.80
N LEU A 663 -12.50 3.84 42.51
CA LEU A 663 -12.87 5.17 42.02
C LEU A 663 -14.38 5.45 42.15
N GLU A 664 -15.20 4.41 41.98
CA GLU A 664 -16.67 4.48 42.09
C GLU A 664 -17.18 4.35 43.53
N GLU A 665 -16.30 4.13 44.51
CA GLU A 665 -16.64 3.81 45.91
C GLU A 665 -17.61 2.61 46.04
N SER A 666 -17.45 1.63 45.14
CA SER A 666 -18.35 0.48 44.98
C SER A 666 -17.68 -0.88 45.30
N CYS A 667 -16.43 -0.88 45.78
CA CYS A 667 -15.75 -2.13 46.15
C CYS A 667 -16.47 -2.87 47.30
N LEU A 668 -16.37 -4.21 47.30
CA LEU A 668 -16.98 -5.09 48.32
C LEU A 668 -16.51 -4.79 49.75
N ASP A 669 -15.30 -4.26 49.89
CA ASP A 669 -14.76 -3.74 51.15
C ASP A 669 -14.13 -2.36 50.87
N MET A 670 -14.79 -1.30 51.33
CA MET A 670 -14.37 0.08 51.08
C MET A 670 -13.00 0.46 51.69
N ARG A 671 -12.36 -0.42 52.47
CA ARG A 671 -10.99 -0.20 52.97
C ARG A 671 -9.91 -0.47 51.92
N TYR A 672 -10.26 -1.11 50.81
CA TYR A 672 -9.35 -1.48 49.73
C TYR A 672 -9.75 -0.78 48.43
N PHE A 673 -8.77 -0.50 47.57
CA PHE A 673 -8.98 0.19 46.29
C PHE A 673 -9.26 -0.74 45.10
N CYS A 674 -9.22 -2.04 45.35
CA CYS A 674 -9.58 -3.11 44.43
C CYS A 674 -10.18 -4.27 45.23
N ASN A 675 -11.13 -5.00 44.67
CA ASN A 675 -11.75 -6.15 45.32
C ASN A 675 -10.72 -7.25 45.65
N CYS A 676 -9.74 -7.46 44.76
CA CYS A 676 -8.70 -8.48 44.91
C CYS A 676 -7.67 -8.16 45.99
N ASP A 677 -7.52 -6.90 46.38
CA ASP A 677 -6.57 -6.52 47.43
C ASP A 677 -7.09 -6.87 48.84
N ALA A 678 -8.38 -7.21 48.98
CA ALA A 678 -8.98 -7.69 50.23
C ALA A 678 -8.59 -9.13 50.62
N ASP A 679 -7.85 -9.85 49.77
CA ASP A 679 -7.28 -11.19 50.04
C ASP A 679 -8.28 -12.24 50.57
N ARG A 680 -9.46 -12.31 49.95
CA ARG A 680 -10.57 -13.20 50.35
C ARG A 680 -10.39 -14.64 49.87
N GLU A 681 -11.04 -15.58 50.57
CA GLU A 681 -11.12 -17.01 50.19
C GLU A 681 -12.14 -17.28 49.08
N GLU A 682 -13.08 -16.37 48.86
CA GLU A 682 -14.07 -16.43 47.77
C GLU A 682 -13.50 -15.80 46.50
N TRP A 683 -14.05 -16.16 45.35
CA TRP A 683 -13.68 -15.52 44.09
C TRP A 683 -14.24 -14.11 44.01
N THR A 684 -13.34 -13.14 43.86
CA THR A 684 -13.69 -11.75 43.54
C THR A 684 -13.03 -11.35 42.22
N ASN A 685 -13.43 -10.22 41.66
CA ASN A 685 -12.84 -9.71 40.44
C ASN A 685 -12.71 -8.19 40.42
N ASP A 686 -11.74 -7.75 39.62
CA ASP A 686 -11.54 -6.38 39.22
C ASP A 686 -11.46 -6.37 37.69
N THR A 687 -12.58 -6.04 37.06
CA THR A 687 -12.72 -5.91 35.60
C THR A 687 -12.92 -4.45 35.25
N GLY A 688 -12.23 -3.97 34.22
CA GLY A 688 -12.46 -2.64 33.69
C GLY A 688 -11.76 -2.40 32.35
N LEU A 689 -11.92 -1.20 31.80
CA LEU A 689 -11.37 -0.80 30.51
C LEU A 689 -10.06 -0.04 30.68
N LEU A 690 -9.04 -0.46 29.94
CA LEU A 690 -7.82 0.31 29.71
C LEU A 690 -8.08 1.20 28.49
N ALA A 691 -8.23 2.51 28.69
CA ALA A 691 -8.66 3.44 27.64
C ALA A 691 -7.62 4.54 27.31
N PHE A 692 -6.46 4.53 27.98
CA PHE A 692 -5.41 5.50 27.68
C PHE A 692 -4.64 5.08 26.42
N LYS A 693 -5.03 5.70 25.30
CA LYS A 693 -4.58 5.41 23.95
C LYS A 693 -3.06 5.23 23.81
N ASP A 694 -2.27 6.11 24.43
CA ASP A 694 -0.82 6.14 24.19
C ASP A 694 -0.05 4.96 24.83
N HIS A 695 -0.69 4.19 25.70
CA HIS A 695 -0.10 3.00 26.33
C HIS A 695 -0.55 1.68 25.67
N LEU A 696 -1.63 1.70 24.89
CA LEU A 696 -2.16 0.52 24.22
C LEU A 696 -1.34 0.20 22.95
N PRO A 697 -1.32 -1.07 22.49
CA PRO A 697 -2.02 -2.21 23.06
C PRO A 697 -1.24 -2.86 24.22
N VAL A 698 -1.94 -3.68 25.00
CA VAL A 698 -1.31 -4.55 26.00
C VAL A 698 -0.47 -5.61 25.30
N THR A 699 0.84 -5.60 25.54
CA THR A 699 1.80 -6.54 24.93
C THR A 699 2.21 -7.65 25.90
N GLN A 700 2.10 -7.41 27.21
CA GLN A 700 2.45 -8.39 28.23
C GLN A 700 1.65 -8.18 29.53
N ILE A 701 1.40 -9.27 30.26
CA ILE A 701 0.88 -9.25 31.63
C ILE A 701 1.83 -10.02 32.56
N VAL A 702 2.01 -9.52 33.79
CA VAL A 702 2.89 -10.10 34.81
C VAL A 702 2.14 -10.25 36.13
N ILE A 703 2.26 -11.42 36.78
CA ILE A 703 1.57 -11.77 38.04
C ILE A 703 2.55 -12.43 39.02
N THR A 704 2.53 -12.00 40.29
CA THR A 704 3.54 -12.41 41.29
C THR A 704 3.01 -12.89 42.65
N ASP A 705 1.69 -12.85 42.91
CA ASP A 705 1.13 -13.17 44.24
C ASP A 705 0.31 -14.48 44.27
N THR A 706 0.73 -15.50 43.53
CA THR A 706 0.05 -16.82 43.48
C THR A 706 0.86 -17.97 44.08
N ASN A 707 1.99 -17.67 44.74
CA ASN A 707 2.83 -18.66 45.43
C ASN A 707 2.41 -18.92 46.89
N ARG A 708 1.36 -18.24 47.39
CA ARG A 708 0.82 -18.42 48.74
C ARG A 708 -0.20 -19.57 48.78
N SER A 709 -0.38 -20.19 49.95
CA SER A 709 -1.37 -21.25 50.15
C SER A 709 -2.78 -20.80 49.74
N ASN A 710 -3.46 -21.60 48.91
CA ASN A 710 -4.77 -21.30 48.31
C ASN A 710 -4.84 -20.05 47.41
N SER A 711 -3.71 -19.39 47.12
CA SER A 711 -3.68 -18.24 46.21
C SER A 711 -3.75 -18.69 44.75
N VAL A 712 -4.78 -18.21 44.05
CA VAL A 712 -5.02 -18.48 42.63
C VAL A 712 -5.53 -17.19 42.00
N ALA A 713 -5.03 -16.89 40.80
CA ALA A 713 -5.55 -15.82 39.98
C ALA A 713 -6.06 -16.38 38.65
N ALA A 714 -7.01 -15.69 38.02
CA ALA A 714 -7.38 -15.92 36.64
C ALA A 714 -7.54 -14.58 35.93
N TRP A 715 -6.90 -14.41 34.78
CA TRP A 715 -6.87 -13.12 34.08
C TRP A 715 -7.38 -13.26 32.65
N LYS A 716 -7.88 -12.15 32.09
CA LYS A 716 -8.29 -12.03 30.68
C LYS A 716 -7.95 -10.64 30.18
N ILE A 717 -7.35 -10.57 28.99
CA ILE A 717 -7.19 -9.34 28.22
C ILE A 717 -8.04 -9.48 26.95
N GLY A 718 -8.89 -8.48 26.69
CA GLY A 718 -9.73 -8.41 25.51
C GLY A 718 -8.98 -7.90 24.27
N PRO A 719 -9.59 -8.02 23.07
CA PRO A 719 -9.02 -7.49 21.84
C PRO A 719 -8.81 -5.98 21.92
N LEU A 720 -7.88 -5.45 21.13
CA LEU A 720 -7.74 -4.00 20.93
C LEU A 720 -8.94 -3.49 20.14
N ARG A 721 -9.71 -2.56 20.70
CA ARG A 721 -10.89 -1.97 20.05
C ARG A 721 -10.67 -0.49 19.90
N CYS A 722 -10.64 0.00 18.65
CA CYS A 722 -10.47 1.42 18.34
C CYS A 722 -11.65 1.91 17.52
N TYR A 723 -12.10 3.15 17.70
CA TYR A 723 -13.10 3.76 16.82
C TYR A 723 -12.78 5.22 16.49
N GLY A 724 -13.45 5.70 15.45
CA GLY A 724 -13.21 7.01 14.85
C GLY A 724 -12.05 6.96 13.88
N ASP A 725 -12.08 7.81 12.87
CA ASP A 725 -11.02 7.93 11.87
C ASP A 725 -10.78 9.42 11.61
N ARG A 726 -9.83 9.98 12.36
CA ARG A 726 -9.50 11.40 12.23
C ARG A 726 -9.02 11.74 10.82
N GLN A 727 -8.42 10.79 10.14
CA GLN A 727 -7.78 10.99 8.85
C GLN A 727 -8.79 10.98 7.71
N PHE A 728 -9.79 10.11 7.77
CA PHE A 728 -10.89 10.08 6.80
C PHE A 728 -11.78 11.33 6.87
N TRP A 729 -11.98 11.88 8.07
CA TRP A 729 -12.83 13.07 8.28
C TRP A 729 -12.12 14.40 8.11
N ASN A 730 -10.80 14.42 8.17
CA ASN A 730 -9.95 15.58 7.97
C ASN A 730 -10.28 16.35 6.68
N ALA A 731 -10.95 17.50 6.81
CA ALA A 731 -11.46 18.29 5.70
C ALA A 731 -11.23 19.79 5.87
N ALA A 732 -11.15 20.51 4.75
CA ALA A 732 -11.12 21.97 4.71
C ALA A 732 -12.10 22.51 3.67
N SER A 733 -12.75 23.63 4.03
CA SER A 733 -13.70 24.37 3.19
C SER A 733 -13.08 25.68 2.70
N PHE A 734 -12.96 25.82 1.38
CA PHE A 734 -12.44 26.99 0.67
C PHE A 734 -13.60 27.88 0.22
N ASN A 735 -13.70 29.07 0.81
CA ASN A 735 -14.86 29.96 0.61
C ASN A 735 -14.60 31.10 -0.37
N THR A 736 -13.35 31.31 -0.79
CA THR A 736 -12.97 32.36 -1.75
C THR A 736 -11.96 31.82 -2.76
N GLU A 737 -11.98 32.31 -4.00
CA GLU A 737 -11.04 31.87 -5.06
C GLU A 737 -9.58 32.28 -4.78
N ALA A 738 -9.35 33.14 -3.78
CA ALA A 738 -8.02 33.51 -3.33
C ALA A 738 -7.53 32.68 -2.13
N SER A 739 -8.39 31.82 -1.57
CA SER A 739 -8.06 30.97 -0.42
C SER A 739 -7.22 29.76 -0.86
N TYR A 740 -6.16 29.45 -0.13
CA TYR A 740 -5.35 28.24 -0.34
C TYR A 740 -4.69 27.81 0.97
N LEU A 741 -4.38 26.52 1.09
CA LEU A 741 -3.48 25.98 2.10
C LEU A 741 -2.11 25.75 1.47
N HIS A 742 -1.04 25.85 2.26
CA HIS A 742 0.30 25.52 1.80
C HIS A 742 1.01 24.55 2.74
N PHE A 743 1.75 23.62 2.14
CA PHE A 743 2.52 22.56 2.80
C PHE A 743 3.97 22.55 2.27
N PRO A 744 4.89 21.82 2.93
CA PRO A 744 6.22 21.56 2.38
C PRO A 744 6.16 20.97 0.95
N THR A 745 7.27 21.11 0.22
CA THR A 745 7.40 20.60 -1.15
C THR A 745 7.12 19.10 -1.21
N LEU A 746 6.35 18.68 -2.21
CA LEU A 746 6.06 17.27 -2.44
C LEU A 746 7.32 16.52 -2.91
N HIS A 747 7.70 15.45 -2.21
CA HIS A 747 8.79 14.57 -2.59
C HIS A 747 8.30 13.45 -3.52
N ALA A 748 8.23 13.75 -4.82
CA ALA A 748 7.62 12.89 -5.84
C ALA A 748 8.58 12.53 -7.00
N GLU A 749 9.87 12.36 -6.71
CA GLU A 749 10.91 12.20 -7.74
C GLU A 749 10.59 11.06 -8.73
N VAL A 750 10.33 9.84 -8.24
CA VAL A 750 10.17 8.63 -9.08
C VAL A 750 8.72 8.19 -9.21
N SER A 751 7.94 8.35 -8.13
CA SER A 751 6.52 8.06 -8.08
C SER A 751 5.78 9.15 -7.29
N ALA A 752 4.49 9.31 -7.62
CA ALA A 752 3.57 10.19 -6.93
C ALA A 752 2.18 9.54 -6.92
N ASP A 753 1.59 9.30 -5.74
CA ASP A 753 0.16 9.03 -5.61
C ASP A 753 -0.50 10.18 -4.84
N ILE A 754 -1.63 10.62 -5.39
CA ILE A 754 -2.41 11.71 -4.84
C ILE A 754 -3.86 11.24 -4.81
N SER A 755 -4.46 11.21 -3.63
CA SER A 755 -5.87 10.90 -3.49
C SER A 755 -6.57 11.82 -2.51
N PHE A 756 -7.80 12.18 -2.82
CA PHE A 756 -8.64 13.04 -1.99
C PHE A 756 -10.10 12.97 -2.42
N PHE A 757 -10.99 13.36 -1.52
CA PHE A 757 -12.37 13.66 -1.85
C PHE A 757 -12.56 15.15 -2.08
N PHE A 758 -13.41 15.53 -3.03
CA PHE A 758 -13.82 16.91 -3.21
C PHE A 758 -15.34 17.04 -3.28
N LYS A 759 -15.82 18.23 -2.94
CA LYS A 759 -17.23 18.63 -3.11
C LYS A 759 -17.29 20.09 -3.54
N THR A 760 -17.99 20.40 -4.62
CA THR A 760 -18.03 21.76 -5.17
C THR A 760 -19.32 22.05 -5.94
N THR A 761 -19.61 23.34 -6.12
CA THR A 761 -20.57 23.88 -7.10
C THR A 761 -19.90 24.73 -8.17
N ALA A 762 -18.59 24.96 -8.05
CA ALA A 762 -17.82 25.76 -8.98
C ALA A 762 -17.66 25.06 -10.34
N VAL A 763 -17.54 25.86 -11.40
CA VAL A 763 -17.38 25.34 -12.76
C VAL A 763 -15.94 24.94 -13.09
N SER A 764 -14.97 25.53 -12.40
CA SER A 764 -13.55 25.24 -12.53
C SER A 764 -12.78 25.66 -11.28
N GLY A 765 -11.54 25.17 -11.13
CA GLY A 765 -10.68 25.48 -10.00
C GLY A 765 -9.54 24.47 -9.79
N VAL A 766 -8.42 24.93 -9.23
CA VAL A 766 -7.23 24.10 -8.98
C VAL A 766 -7.28 23.47 -7.59
N PHE A 767 -7.26 22.14 -7.52
CA PHE A 767 -7.24 21.41 -6.25
C PHE A 767 -5.85 21.42 -5.63
N LEU A 768 -4.81 21.22 -6.43
CA LEU A 768 -3.44 21.08 -5.96
C LEU A 768 -2.44 21.52 -7.03
N GLU A 769 -1.37 22.22 -6.61
CA GLU A 769 -0.27 22.65 -7.47
C GLU A 769 1.07 22.62 -6.72
N ASN A 770 2.10 22.04 -7.33
CA ASN A 770 3.49 22.21 -6.92
C ASN A 770 4.35 22.51 -8.16
N LEU A 771 5.23 23.52 -8.05
CA LEU A 771 6.08 23.98 -9.15
C LEU A 771 7.56 23.62 -8.91
N GLY A 772 8.28 23.41 -10.01
CA GLY A 772 9.73 23.30 -10.13
C GLY A 772 10.28 24.41 -11.04
N ILE A 773 11.53 24.26 -11.51
CA ILE A 773 12.15 25.22 -12.45
C ILE A 773 11.53 25.11 -13.85
N LYS A 774 11.31 23.86 -14.30
CA LYS A 774 10.61 23.51 -15.54
C LYS A 774 9.45 22.57 -15.25
N ASP A 775 9.66 21.71 -14.26
CA ASP A 775 8.75 20.68 -13.81
C ASP A 775 7.54 21.26 -13.07
N PHE A 776 6.40 20.58 -13.13
CA PHE A 776 5.25 20.88 -12.27
C PHE A 776 4.30 19.70 -12.17
N ILE A 777 3.45 19.73 -11.15
CA ILE A 777 2.33 18.79 -10.98
C ILE A 777 1.07 19.59 -10.59
N ARG A 778 -0.06 19.34 -11.27
CA ARG A 778 -1.32 20.05 -11.05
C ARG A 778 -2.54 19.13 -11.23
N ILE A 779 -3.51 19.23 -10.33
CA ILE A 779 -4.83 18.61 -10.49
C ILE A 779 -5.91 19.70 -10.41
N GLU A 780 -6.81 19.74 -11.38
CA GLU A 780 -7.87 20.75 -11.45
C GLU A 780 -9.18 20.18 -11.99
N ILE A 781 -10.30 20.82 -11.61
CA ILE A 781 -11.56 20.70 -12.34
C ILE A 781 -11.53 21.74 -13.45
N SER A 782 -11.42 21.28 -14.70
CA SER A 782 -11.27 22.14 -15.88
C SER A 782 -12.62 22.57 -16.44
N SER A 783 -13.63 21.72 -16.29
CA SER A 783 -15.04 22.01 -16.58
C SER A 783 -15.96 21.24 -15.61
N PRO A 784 -17.27 21.56 -15.53
CA PRO A 784 -18.21 20.85 -14.65
C PRO A 784 -18.24 19.32 -14.81
N LYS A 785 -17.69 18.77 -15.90
CA LYS A 785 -17.68 17.33 -16.18
C LYS A 785 -16.27 16.75 -16.34
N GLU A 786 -15.22 17.55 -16.17
CA GLU A 786 -13.85 17.16 -16.50
C GLU A 786 -12.89 17.47 -15.36
N ILE A 787 -12.13 16.44 -14.98
CA ILE A 787 -11.00 16.56 -14.07
C ILE A 787 -9.74 16.29 -14.87
N THR A 788 -8.74 17.15 -14.71
CA THR A 788 -7.47 17.10 -15.44
C THR A 788 -6.31 16.99 -14.48
N PHE A 789 -5.40 16.05 -14.78
CA PHE A 789 -4.12 15.86 -14.10
C PHE A 789 -2.99 16.19 -15.08
N SER A 790 -2.26 17.27 -14.82
CA SER A 790 -1.20 17.78 -15.69
C SER A 790 0.16 17.68 -15.00
N ILE A 791 1.18 17.20 -15.72
CA ILE A 791 2.55 17.02 -15.22
C ILE A 791 3.59 17.32 -16.30
N ASP A 792 4.69 17.97 -15.91
CA ASP A 792 5.92 18.10 -16.70
C ASP A 792 7.12 17.64 -15.87
N VAL A 793 7.94 16.76 -16.44
CA VAL A 793 9.15 16.16 -15.83
C VAL A 793 10.42 16.53 -16.60
N GLY A 794 10.34 17.57 -17.44
CA GLY A 794 11.43 18.03 -18.31
C GLY A 794 11.30 17.56 -19.77
N ASN A 795 10.34 16.69 -20.09
CA ASN A 795 10.05 16.25 -21.46
C ASN A 795 8.97 17.11 -22.15
N GLY A 796 8.36 18.07 -21.44
CA GLY A 796 7.18 18.82 -21.86
C GLY A 796 5.91 18.39 -21.11
N PRO A 797 4.85 19.22 -21.10
CA PRO A 797 3.66 18.96 -20.32
C PRO A 797 2.81 17.82 -20.91
N THR A 798 2.27 16.97 -20.03
CA THR A 798 1.36 15.86 -20.35
C THR A 798 0.12 15.93 -19.49
N GLU A 799 -1.05 15.61 -20.05
CA GLU A 799 -2.34 15.81 -19.39
C GLU A 799 -3.27 14.59 -19.50
N ALA A 800 -3.62 14.01 -18.36
CA ALA A 800 -4.63 12.96 -18.26
C ALA A 800 -5.98 13.57 -17.84
N THR A 801 -6.98 13.51 -18.72
CA THR A 801 -8.32 14.04 -18.46
C THR A 801 -9.35 12.91 -18.37
N VAL A 802 -10.17 12.94 -17.31
CA VAL A 802 -11.34 12.06 -17.14
C VAL A 802 -12.60 12.90 -17.34
N GLN A 803 -13.48 12.43 -18.23
CA GLN A 803 -14.75 13.07 -18.54
C GLN A 803 -15.93 12.25 -17.98
N SER A 804 -16.81 12.90 -17.23
CA SER A 804 -18.02 12.32 -16.67
C SER A 804 -19.25 12.60 -17.53
N ALA A 805 -20.21 11.67 -17.53
CA ALA A 805 -21.50 11.88 -18.19
C ALA A 805 -22.35 12.93 -17.46
N THR A 806 -22.30 12.91 -16.12
CA THR A 806 -23.00 13.84 -15.22
C THR A 806 -22.04 14.91 -14.69
N PRO A 807 -22.52 16.13 -14.39
CA PRO A 807 -21.69 17.15 -13.73
C PRO A 807 -21.14 16.66 -12.39
N LEU A 808 -19.87 16.95 -12.11
CA LEU A 808 -19.13 16.66 -10.87
C LEU A 808 -19.15 17.84 -9.88
N ASN A 809 -19.80 18.94 -10.26
CA ASN A 809 -20.03 20.11 -9.42
C ASN A 809 -21.46 20.11 -8.86
N ASP A 810 -21.96 18.94 -8.49
CA ASP A 810 -23.34 18.69 -8.04
C ASP A 810 -23.53 18.84 -6.52
N ASN A 811 -22.51 19.37 -5.82
CA ASN A 811 -22.46 19.45 -4.36
C ASN A 811 -22.54 18.08 -3.65
N GLN A 812 -22.04 17.02 -4.29
CA GLN A 812 -21.76 15.72 -3.67
C GLN A 812 -20.25 15.46 -3.55
N TRP A 813 -19.89 14.51 -2.70
CA TRP A 813 -18.51 14.06 -2.54
C TRP A 813 -18.11 13.14 -3.70
N HIS A 814 -17.08 13.55 -4.43
CA HIS A 814 -16.41 12.75 -5.46
C HIS A 814 -15.00 12.39 -5.01
N TYR A 815 -14.50 11.23 -5.41
CA TYR A 815 -13.18 10.71 -5.06
C TYR A 815 -12.23 10.80 -6.25
N VAL A 816 -11.06 11.41 -6.07
CA VAL A 816 -10.02 11.52 -7.09
C VAL A 816 -8.82 10.69 -6.68
N ARG A 817 -8.31 9.89 -7.62
CA ARG A 817 -7.03 9.18 -7.53
C ARG A 817 -6.18 9.52 -8.74
N ALA A 818 -5.07 10.21 -8.50
CA ALA A 818 -4.05 10.50 -9.50
C ALA A 818 -2.77 9.76 -9.12
N GLU A 819 -2.16 9.08 -10.09
CA GLU A 819 -0.96 8.28 -9.88
C GLU A 819 0.02 8.55 -11.03
N ARG A 820 1.28 8.74 -10.68
CA ARG A 820 2.40 8.85 -11.61
C ARG A 820 3.50 7.93 -11.15
N ASN A 821 3.97 7.06 -12.04
CA ASN A 821 5.10 6.17 -11.79
C ASN A 821 5.99 6.11 -13.06
N LEU A 822 7.04 5.28 -13.03
CA LEU A 822 7.98 5.11 -14.15
C LEU A 822 7.35 4.53 -15.42
N LYS A 823 6.14 3.97 -15.35
CA LYS A 823 5.43 3.35 -16.47
C LYS A 823 4.37 4.22 -17.06
N GLN A 824 3.65 4.94 -16.22
CA GLN A 824 2.44 5.60 -16.62
C GLN A 824 2.06 6.73 -15.68
N THR A 825 1.32 7.68 -16.23
CA THR A 825 0.56 8.69 -15.52
C THR A 825 -0.92 8.36 -15.66
N SER A 826 -1.68 8.44 -14.58
CA SER A 826 -3.07 8.02 -14.61
C SER A 826 -3.96 8.80 -13.65
N LEU A 827 -5.23 8.90 -14.03
CA LEU A 827 -6.26 9.61 -13.29
C LEU A 827 -7.55 8.77 -13.27
N GLN A 828 -8.16 8.67 -12.10
CA GLN A 828 -9.47 8.07 -11.89
C GLN A 828 -10.32 8.97 -11.02
N VAL A 829 -11.59 9.12 -11.39
CA VAL A 829 -12.59 9.87 -10.63
C VAL A 829 -13.75 8.94 -10.34
N ASP A 830 -14.11 8.79 -9.08
CA ASP A 830 -15.09 7.82 -8.58
C ASP A 830 -14.84 6.41 -9.15
N ASN A 831 -15.87 5.82 -9.76
CA ASN A 831 -15.84 4.54 -10.44
C ASN A 831 -15.76 4.68 -11.98
N LEU A 832 -15.43 5.88 -12.50
CA LEU A 832 -15.25 6.09 -13.93
C LEU A 832 -14.02 5.33 -14.44
N PRO A 833 -13.97 4.98 -15.75
CA PRO A 833 -12.81 4.35 -16.35
C PRO A 833 -11.53 5.17 -16.14
N LYS A 834 -10.49 4.52 -15.61
CA LYS A 834 -9.18 5.13 -15.36
C LYS A 834 -8.56 5.59 -16.68
N LYS A 835 -8.16 6.86 -16.77
CA LYS A 835 -7.36 7.39 -17.89
C LYS A 835 -5.89 7.09 -17.61
N VAL A 836 -5.19 6.48 -18.58
CA VAL A 836 -3.78 6.11 -18.47
C VAL A 836 -3.00 6.67 -19.66
N LEU A 837 -1.84 7.24 -19.39
CA LEU A 837 -0.86 7.71 -20.36
C LEU A 837 0.46 6.97 -20.09
N GLU A 838 1.01 6.29 -21.09
CA GLU A 838 2.28 5.60 -20.95
C GLU A 838 3.45 6.60 -20.87
N ALA A 839 4.41 6.29 -20.00
CA ALA A 839 5.65 7.04 -19.90
C ALA A 839 6.57 6.68 -21.08
N PRO A 840 7.31 7.65 -21.64
CA PRO A 840 8.31 7.38 -22.66
C PRO A 840 9.36 6.35 -22.20
N ALA A 841 9.79 5.47 -23.11
CA ALA A 841 10.83 4.47 -22.81
C ALA A 841 12.22 5.10 -22.54
N GLU A 842 12.44 6.32 -23.06
CA GLU A 842 13.63 7.13 -22.87
C GLU A 842 13.23 8.59 -22.56
N GLY A 843 14.01 9.26 -21.70
CA GLY A 843 13.76 10.66 -21.31
C GLY A 843 13.95 10.89 -19.82
N HIS A 844 13.65 12.11 -19.37
CA HIS A 844 13.66 12.44 -17.94
C HIS A 844 12.47 11.79 -17.24
N PHE A 845 12.72 11.19 -16.08
CA PHE A 845 11.69 10.57 -15.26
C PHE A 845 11.72 11.04 -13.80
N ARG A 846 12.64 11.93 -13.41
CA ARG A 846 12.65 12.51 -12.07
C ARG A 846 11.90 13.83 -12.07
N LEU A 847 10.88 13.95 -11.22
CA LEU A 847 10.12 15.19 -11.04
C LEU A 847 10.81 16.05 -9.96
N GLN A 848 11.40 17.17 -10.35
CA GLN A 848 12.14 18.07 -9.47
C GLN A 848 11.30 19.29 -9.09
N LEU A 849 10.61 19.19 -7.96
CA LEU A 849 9.80 20.26 -7.40
C LEU A 849 10.63 21.09 -6.41
N ASN A 850 10.44 22.41 -6.39
CA ASN A 850 11.18 23.32 -5.51
C ASN A 850 10.29 24.33 -4.76
N SER A 851 9.04 24.52 -5.19
CA SER A 851 8.09 25.39 -4.50
C SER A 851 7.41 24.66 -3.33
N GLN A 852 6.76 25.42 -2.46
CA GLN A 852 5.75 24.86 -1.55
C GLN A 852 4.60 24.23 -2.35
N LEU A 853 3.93 23.27 -1.74
CA LEU A 853 2.72 22.66 -2.25
C LEU A 853 1.51 23.56 -1.92
N PHE A 854 0.73 23.93 -2.93
CA PHE A 854 -0.51 24.69 -2.78
C PHE A 854 -1.72 23.76 -2.91
N VAL A 855 -2.68 23.88 -1.99
CA VAL A 855 -3.92 23.08 -1.97
C VAL A 855 -5.12 24.04 -1.93
N GLY A 856 -6.09 23.80 -2.81
CA GLY A 856 -7.25 24.65 -3.03
C GLY A 856 -6.96 25.94 -3.80
N GLY A 857 -5.75 26.10 -4.35
CA GLY A 857 -5.39 27.26 -5.15
C GLY A 857 -3.99 27.16 -5.75
N THR A 858 -3.52 28.28 -6.31
CA THR A 858 -2.25 28.38 -7.03
C THR A 858 -1.32 29.41 -6.38
N ALA A 859 -0.03 29.35 -6.71
CA ALA A 859 0.94 30.35 -6.26
C ALA A 859 0.58 31.78 -6.73
N SER A 860 -0.05 31.90 -7.90
CA SER A 860 -0.48 33.18 -8.48
C SER A 860 -1.81 33.71 -7.91
N ARG A 861 -2.51 32.93 -7.08
CA ARG A 861 -3.85 33.21 -6.55
C ARG A 861 -4.91 33.46 -7.65
N GLN A 862 -4.70 32.85 -8.81
CA GLN A 862 -5.65 32.86 -9.91
C GLN A 862 -6.24 31.43 -10.04
N LYS A 863 -7.55 31.33 -10.30
CA LYS A 863 -8.29 30.05 -10.44
C LYS A 863 -8.28 29.16 -9.17
N GLY A 864 -8.43 29.75 -7.98
CA GLY A 864 -8.55 28.96 -6.76
C GLY A 864 -9.83 28.14 -6.71
N PHE A 865 -9.78 27.04 -5.98
CA PHE A 865 -10.90 26.13 -5.82
C PHE A 865 -11.89 26.65 -4.78
N LEU A 866 -13.19 26.58 -5.10
CA LEU A 866 -14.28 26.86 -4.19
C LEU A 866 -14.99 25.55 -3.86
N GLY A 867 -15.11 25.21 -2.58
CA GLY A 867 -15.71 23.96 -2.15
C GLY A 867 -14.93 23.32 -1.01
N CYS A 868 -15.00 22.00 -0.91
CA CYS A 868 -14.34 21.23 0.14
C CYS A 868 -13.36 20.22 -0.42
N ILE A 869 -12.24 20.03 0.28
CA ILE A 869 -11.30 18.93 0.07
C ILE A 869 -11.22 18.14 1.38
N ARG A 870 -11.23 16.82 1.30
CA ARG A 870 -11.18 15.92 2.45
C ARG A 870 -10.24 14.74 2.19
N SER A 871 -9.59 14.26 3.25
CA SER A 871 -8.76 13.06 3.23
C SER A 871 -7.66 13.15 2.15
N LEU A 872 -6.91 14.26 2.14
CA LEU A 872 -5.82 14.47 1.17
C LEU A 872 -4.59 13.62 1.55
N HIS A 873 -4.25 12.72 0.66
CA HIS A 873 -3.10 11.82 0.74
C HIS A 873 -2.11 12.13 -0.37
N LEU A 874 -0.82 12.09 -0.01
CA LEU A 874 0.31 12.25 -0.91
C LEU A 874 1.40 11.24 -0.51
N ASN A 875 1.76 10.29 -1.38
CA ASN A 875 2.85 9.35 -1.11
C ASN A 875 2.67 8.56 0.19
N GLY A 876 1.44 8.08 0.44
CA GLY A 876 1.03 7.44 1.70
C GLY A 876 0.96 8.37 2.92
N GLN A 877 1.40 9.63 2.81
CA GLN A 877 1.33 10.61 3.89
C GLN A 877 0.02 11.39 3.86
N LYS A 878 -0.64 11.48 5.01
CA LYS A 878 -1.90 12.21 5.18
C LYS A 878 -1.62 13.62 5.67
N LEU A 879 -2.08 14.63 4.92
CA LEU A 879 -1.89 16.03 5.29
C LEU A 879 -3.02 16.53 6.17
N ASP A 880 -2.71 17.08 7.35
CA ASP A 880 -3.71 17.65 8.27
C ASP A 880 -4.26 18.97 7.73
N LEU A 881 -5.44 18.90 7.08
CA LEU A 881 -6.12 20.04 6.47
C LEU A 881 -6.83 20.89 7.54
N GLU A 882 -7.38 20.26 8.57
CA GLU A 882 -8.14 20.94 9.62
C GLU A 882 -7.26 21.85 10.47
N GLU A 883 -6.14 21.37 10.97
CA GLU A 883 -5.21 22.18 11.76
C GLU A 883 -4.65 23.33 10.92
N ARG A 884 -4.37 23.07 9.64
CA ARG A 884 -3.89 24.11 8.73
C ARG A 884 -4.96 25.15 8.40
N ALA A 885 -6.21 24.73 8.25
CA ALA A 885 -7.35 25.60 8.00
C ALA A 885 -7.65 26.52 9.20
N LYS A 886 -7.53 26.03 10.44
CA LYS A 886 -7.70 26.86 11.66
C LYS A 886 -6.78 28.09 11.68
N MET A 887 -5.60 27.98 11.08
CA MET A 887 -4.60 29.05 11.03
C MET A 887 -4.66 29.92 9.77
N THR A 888 -5.49 29.57 8.78
CA THR A 888 -5.47 30.20 7.44
C THR A 888 -6.74 31.02 7.16
N PRO A 889 -6.66 32.35 6.96
CA PRO A 889 -7.82 33.16 6.62
C PRO A 889 -8.50 32.72 5.32
N GLY A 890 -9.83 32.72 5.28
CA GLY A 890 -10.61 32.34 4.08
C GLY A 890 -10.79 30.83 3.88
N VAL A 891 -10.20 30.00 4.74
CA VAL A 891 -10.42 28.54 4.81
C VAL A 891 -11.04 28.19 6.17
N LYS A 892 -11.99 27.26 6.21
CA LYS A 892 -12.60 26.77 7.46
C LYS A 892 -12.32 25.27 7.64
N PRO A 893 -12.10 24.78 8.87
CA PRO A 893 -11.98 23.35 9.13
C PRO A 893 -13.33 22.65 8.97
N GLY A 894 -13.30 21.39 8.54
CA GLY A 894 -14.48 20.56 8.29
C GLY A 894 -15.22 20.92 7.00
N CYS A 895 -16.23 20.11 6.66
CA CYS A 895 -17.15 20.39 5.56
C CYS A 895 -18.53 19.73 5.78
N PRO A 896 -19.57 20.49 6.16
CA PRO A 896 -20.90 19.95 6.44
C PRO A 896 -21.62 19.50 5.15
N GLY A 897 -22.66 18.70 5.30
CA GLY A 897 -23.49 18.18 4.20
C GLY A 897 -23.01 16.81 3.75
N HIS A 898 -22.97 15.85 4.68
CA HIS A 898 -22.69 14.44 4.47
C HIS A 898 -23.95 13.69 3.99
N CYS A 899 -25.13 14.03 4.52
CA CYS A 899 -26.38 13.40 4.12
C CYS A 899 -26.76 13.64 2.64
N SER A 900 -26.25 14.70 2.00
CA SER A 900 -26.48 14.92 0.56
C SER A 900 -25.79 13.87 -0.32
N SER A 901 -24.68 13.29 0.16
CA SER A 901 -23.92 12.25 -0.56
C SER A 901 -24.27 10.84 -0.11
N TYR A 902 -24.53 10.65 1.19
CA TYR A 902 -24.68 9.31 1.78
C TYR A 902 -26.09 9.00 2.28
N GLY A 903 -27.05 9.92 2.15
CA GLY A 903 -28.41 9.74 2.67
C GLY A 903 -29.19 8.59 2.02
N ASN A 904 -28.82 8.20 0.80
CA ASN A 904 -29.37 7.03 0.10
C ASN A 904 -28.96 5.69 0.74
N LEU A 905 -27.96 5.68 1.62
CA LEU A 905 -27.56 4.49 2.39
C LEU A 905 -28.51 4.22 3.57
N CYS A 906 -29.42 5.14 3.92
CA CYS A 906 -30.47 4.89 4.90
C CYS A 906 -31.68 4.26 4.21
N HIS A 907 -31.99 3.00 4.54
CA HIS A 907 -33.06 2.24 3.90
C HIS A 907 -34.33 2.17 4.77
N ASN A 908 -35.39 1.57 4.21
CA ASN A 908 -36.64 1.24 4.91
C ASN A 908 -37.29 2.41 5.69
N GLY A 909 -37.22 3.62 5.13
CA GLY A 909 -37.79 4.82 5.73
C GLY A 909 -36.93 5.44 6.85
N GLY A 910 -35.70 4.97 7.04
CA GLY A 910 -34.72 5.61 7.93
C GLY A 910 -34.34 7.02 7.45
N LYS A 911 -34.18 7.95 8.39
CA LYS A 911 -33.84 9.35 8.10
C LYS A 911 -32.34 9.59 8.29
N CYS A 912 -31.66 10.11 7.28
CA CYS A 912 -30.26 10.53 7.44
C CYS A 912 -30.17 11.75 8.35
N VAL A 913 -29.28 11.69 9.35
CA VAL A 913 -29.00 12.78 10.28
C VAL A 913 -27.52 13.15 10.21
N GLU A 914 -27.28 14.46 10.08
CA GLU A 914 -25.96 15.05 9.95
C GLU A 914 -25.19 15.05 11.28
N LYS A 915 -23.90 14.73 11.24
CA LYS A 915 -22.94 14.89 12.35
C LYS A 915 -21.80 15.82 11.91
N TYR A 916 -21.03 16.32 12.88
CA TYR A 916 -19.84 17.14 12.60
C TYR A 916 -18.80 16.36 11.77
N ASN A 917 -18.57 15.10 12.13
CA ASN A 917 -17.68 14.16 11.43
C ASN A 917 -18.51 13.00 10.85
N GLY A 918 -19.41 13.29 9.91
CA GLY A 918 -20.16 12.26 9.16
C GLY A 918 -21.67 12.29 9.30
N TYR A 919 -22.31 11.13 9.25
CA TYR A 919 -23.77 10.98 9.31
C TYR A 919 -24.18 9.71 10.06
N PHE A 920 -25.45 9.57 10.41
CA PHE A 920 -26.05 8.29 10.82
C PHE A 920 -27.49 8.16 10.31
N CYS A 921 -28.01 6.94 10.28
CA CYS A 921 -29.40 6.68 9.89
C CYS A 921 -30.26 6.54 11.14
N ASP A 922 -31.21 7.45 11.32
CA ASP A 922 -32.22 7.37 12.37
C ASP A 922 -33.31 6.37 11.97
N CYS A 923 -33.30 5.21 12.60
CA CYS A 923 -34.25 4.13 12.40
C CYS A 923 -35.40 4.13 13.43
N THR A 924 -35.56 5.19 14.24
CA THR A 924 -36.53 5.22 15.36
C THR A 924 -37.97 4.98 14.90
N ASN A 925 -38.35 5.56 13.76
CA ASN A 925 -39.70 5.46 13.19
C ASN A 925 -39.84 4.35 12.13
N SER A 926 -38.90 3.40 12.08
CA SER A 926 -38.96 2.23 11.19
C SER A 926 -39.01 0.92 12.00
N ALA A 927 -39.53 -0.14 11.38
CA ALA A 927 -39.53 -1.47 11.96
C ALA A 927 -38.18 -2.21 11.83
N TYR A 928 -37.17 -1.50 11.32
CA TYR A 928 -35.82 -2.00 11.10
C TYR A 928 -34.83 -1.28 12.02
N GLU A 929 -33.65 -1.85 12.19
CA GLU A 929 -32.54 -1.29 12.96
C GLU A 929 -31.20 -1.50 12.24
N GLY A 930 -30.12 -1.20 12.93
CA GLY A 930 -28.76 -1.30 12.42
C GLY A 930 -28.34 -0.03 11.67
N PRO A 931 -27.04 0.06 11.30
CA PRO A 931 -26.41 1.30 10.83
C PRO A 931 -27.02 1.91 9.56
N PHE A 932 -27.76 1.10 8.79
CA PHE A 932 -28.41 1.48 7.53
C PHE A 932 -29.92 1.23 7.54
N CYS A 933 -30.52 0.93 8.70
CA CYS A 933 -31.92 0.54 8.87
C CYS A 933 -32.33 -0.66 7.99
N LYS A 934 -31.49 -1.70 7.94
CA LYS A 934 -31.72 -2.92 7.14
C LYS A 934 -32.04 -4.15 8.00
N GLU A 935 -31.68 -4.13 9.27
CA GLU A 935 -31.80 -5.30 10.15
C GLU A 935 -33.25 -5.38 10.62
N GLU A 936 -33.89 -6.52 10.39
CA GLU A 936 -35.29 -6.70 10.75
C GLU A 936 -35.45 -6.96 12.24
N VAL A 937 -36.29 -6.17 12.93
CA VAL A 937 -36.60 -6.45 14.32
C VAL A 937 -37.63 -7.57 14.39
N SER A 938 -37.26 -8.69 15.00
CA SER A 938 -38.11 -9.87 15.07
C SER A 938 -38.08 -10.61 16.40
N ALA A 939 -39.17 -11.31 16.72
CA ALA A 939 -39.32 -12.06 17.96
C ALA A 939 -40.15 -13.33 17.77
N LEU A 940 -39.86 -14.31 18.61
CA LEU A 940 -40.65 -15.52 18.77
C LEU A 940 -41.82 -15.26 19.73
N PHE A 941 -42.98 -15.73 19.33
CA PHE A 941 -44.21 -15.71 20.09
C PHE A 941 -44.61 -17.15 20.43
N GLU A 942 -44.94 -17.38 21.70
CA GLU A 942 -45.67 -18.56 22.16
C GLU A 942 -47.18 -18.29 22.12
N ALA A 943 -48.00 -19.35 22.13
CA ALA A 943 -49.47 -19.27 22.09
C ALA A 943 -50.09 -18.32 23.14
N GLY A 944 -49.44 -18.11 24.29
CA GLY A 944 -49.90 -17.21 25.34
C GLY A 944 -49.43 -15.75 25.22
N THR A 945 -48.53 -15.45 24.27
CA THR A 945 -47.81 -14.19 24.17
C THR A 945 -48.69 -13.09 23.58
N SER A 946 -48.66 -11.92 24.20
CA SER A 946 -49.44 -10.75 23.86
C SER A 946 -48.56 -9.52 23.92
N VAL A 947 -48.44 -8.79 22.81
CA VAL A 947 -47.76 -7.49 22.77
C VAL A 947 -48.78 -6.43 22.38
N THR A 948 -49.17 -5.59 23.33
CA THR A 948 -50.20 -4.56 23.13
C THR A 948 -49.58 -3.17 23.20
N TYR A 949 -49.66 -2.42 22.09
CA TYR A 949 -49.34 -1.00 22.02
C TYR A 949 -50.62 -0.18 22.25
N THR A 950 -50.61 0.73 23.22
CA THR A 950 -51.74 1.60 23.56
C THR A 950 -51.51 2.99 23.01
N PHE A 951 -52.46 3.50 22.23
CA PHE A 951 -52.39 4.86 21.68
C PHE A 951 -52.89 5.86 22.74
N GLN A 952 -52.13 6.92 23.00
CA GLN A 952 -52.53 7.97 23.93
C GLN A 952 -53.74 8.75 23.38
N GLU A 953 -54.73 9.04 24.24
CA GLU A 953 -55.86 9.89 23.86
C GLU A 953 -55.38 11.31 23.50
N PRO A 954 -55.94 11.95 22.46
CA PRO A 954 -55.79 13.39 22.30
C PRO A 954 -56.58 14.08 23.42
N TYR A 955 -55.89 14.47 24.50
CA TYR A 955 -56.50 15.27 25.57
C TYR A 955 -57.11 16.57 25.00
N PRO A 956 -58.37 16.91 25.31
CA PRO A 956 -58.88 18.25 25.07
C PRO A 956 -58.28 19.18 26.14
N VAL A 957 -57.19 19.87 25.81
CA VAL A 957 -56.65 20.92 26.67
C VAL A 957 -57.69 22.04 26.80
N THR A 958 -58.07 22.27 28.05
CA THR A 958 -58.85 23.37 28.61
C THR A 958 -58.89 24.64 27.75
N LYS A 959 -60.12 25.06 27.39
CA LYS A 959 -60.47 26.40 26.94
C LYS A 959 -59.87 27.46 27.87
N ASN A 960 -58.98 28.31 27.35
CA ASN A 960 -58.95 29.76 27.59
C ASN A 960 -57.91 30.44 26.67
N ALA A 961 -58.24 31.68 26.25
CA ALA A 961 -57.47 32.63 25.44
C ALA A 961 -57.74 32.67 23.90
N SER A 962 -58.68 33.55 23.54
CA SER A 962 -58.56 34.66 22.56
C SER A 962 -57.89 34.44 21.20
N THR A 963 -58.74 34.50 20.17
CA THR A 963 -58.60 35.19 18.86
C THR A 963 -57.22 35.33 18.18
N SER A 964 -57.22 34.80 16.95
CA SER A 964 -56.34 35.04 15.79
C SER A 964 -55.03 34.24 15.71
N SER A 965 -55.18 32.95 15.36
CA SER A 965 -54.32 32.32 14.35
C SER A 965 -55.17 31.37 13.52
N SER A 966 -55.54 31.83 12.32
CA SER A 966 -55.83 31.07 11.09
C SER A 966 -56.33 29.62 11.21
N ALA A 967 -57.62 29.44 10.95
CA ALA A 967 -58.27 28.19 10.60
C ALA A 967 -57.80 27.66 9.22
N ILE A 968 -56.59 27.10 9.13
CA ILE A 968 -56.04 26.50 7.89
C ILE A 968 -55.41 25.09 8.08
N TYR A 969 -55.37 24.51 9.29
CA TYR A 969 -54.95 23.10 9.46
C TYR A 969 -55.96 22.28 10.28
N VAL A 970 -57.16 22.12 9.74
CA VAL A 970 -57.97 20.90 9.96
C VAL A 970 -58.51 20.49 8.59
N ASP A 971 -57.61 20.37 7.61
CA ASP A 971 -57.92 19.74 6.33
C ASP A 971 -58.02 18.22 6.56
N ALA A 972 -59.09 17.66 6.02
CA ALA A 972 -59.44 16.25 5.93
C ALA A 972 -58.26 15.25 6.12
N VAL A 973 -58.06 14.76 7.34
CA VAL A 973 -57.25 13.54 7.54
C VAL A 973 -58.08 12.37 7.03
N VAL A 974 -57.87 12.05 5.76
CA VAL A 974 -58.29 10.78 5.15
C VAL A 974 -57.72 9.66 6.02
N SER A 975 -58.54 8.70 6.47
CA SER A 975 -58.03 7.55 7.23
C SER A 975 -56.95 6.84 6.41
N LYS A 976 -55.76 6.71 6.98
CA LYS A 976 -54.63 6.03 6.34
C LYS A 976 -54.08 4.97 7.28
N GLU A 977 -54.20 3.72 6.86
CA GLU A 977 -53.66 2.56 7.56
C GLU A 977 -52.63 1.89 6.65
N ASN A 978 -51.35 2.06 6.96
CA ASN A 978 -50.25 1.36 6.30
C ASN A 978 -49.66 0.36 7.29
N ILE A 979 -50.04 -0.91 7.14
CA ILE A 979 -49.60 -2.01 7.98
C ILE A 979 -48.64 -2.88 7.17
N ALA A 980 -47.47 -3.16 7.72
CA ALA A 980 -46.52 -4.09 7.13
C ALA A 980 -45.97 -4.99 8.24
N PHE A 981 -45.85 -6.29 7.98
CA PHE A 981 -45.17 -7.22 8.86
C PHE A 981 -44.84 -8.50 8.11
N SER A 982 -43.85 -9.24 8.60
CA SER A 982 -43.55 -10.58 8.13
C SER A 982 -43.84 -11.59 9.23
N PHE A 983 -44.25 -12.80 8.86
CA PHE A 983 -44.50 -13.87 9.82
C PHE A 983 -44.04 -15.24 9.30
N LEU A 984 -43.71 -16.12 10.23
CA LEU A 984 -43.40 -17.53 9.98
C LEU A 984 -44.12 -18.37 11.03
N THR A 985 -44.93 -19.35 10.61
CA THR A 985 -45.64 -20.26 11.52
C THR A 985 -45.99 -21.59 10.87
N ALA A 986 -46.23 -22.60 11.70
CA ALA A 986 -46.77 -23.92 11.32
C ALA A 986 -48.18 -24.16 11.87
N HIS A 987 -48.77 -23.17 12.55
CA HIS A 987 -49.99 -23.36 13.34
C HIS A 987 -51.17 -22.58 12.76
N THR A 988 -52.31 -23.27 12.63
CA THR A 988 -53.62 -22.69 12.33
C THR A 988 -54.69 -23.28 13.26
N PRO A 989 -55.78 -22.55 13.56
CA PRO A 989 -55.97 -21.12 13.30
C PRO A 989 -55.11 -20.25 14.24
N SER A 990 -54.68 -19.08 13.79
CA SER A 990 -53.80 -18.18 14.57
C SER A 990 -54.18 -16.71 14.42
N LEU A 991 -54.07 -15.91 15.48
CA LEU A 991 -54.30 -14.47 15.46
C LEU A 991 -52.97 -13.70 15.38
N LEU A 992 -52.70 -13.06 14.24
CA LEU A 992 -51.43 -12.36 14.01
C LEU A 992 -51.45 -10.93 14.58
N LEU A 993 -52.46 -10.15 14.20
CA LEU A 993 -52.57 -8.74 14.54
C LEU A 993 -54.04 -8.35 14.77
N TYR A 994 -54.30 -7.57 15.81
CA TYR A 994 -55.63 -7.07 16.16
C TYR A 994 -55.55 -5.58 16.55
N ILE A 995 -56.30 -4.73 15.86
CA ILE A 995 -56.42 -3.30 16.15
C ILE A 995 -57.86 -3.01 16.51
N ASN A 996 -58.09 -2.29 17.61
CA ASN A 996 -59.43 -1.85 18.03
C ASN A 996 -59.50 -0.33 18.20
N THR A 997 -60.70 0.22 18.06
CA THR A 997 -61.00 1.63 18.30
C THR A 997 -61.82 1.83 19.58
N TYR A 998 -61.90 3.07 20.06
CA TYR A 998 -62.79 3.43 21.18
C TYR A 998 -64.29 3.25 20.84
N PHE A 999 -64.63 3.16 19.55
CA PHE A 999 -66.01 3.03 19.05
C PHE A 999 -66.39 1.58 18.68
N HIS A 1000 -65.66 0.58 19.19
CA HIS A 1000 -65.90 -0.85 18.94
C HIS A 1000 -65.74 -1.32 17.47
N GLU A 1001 -65.06 -0.54 16.64
CA GLU A 1001 -64.57 -0.95 15.33
C GLU A 1001 -63.25 -1.71 15.49
N TYR A 1002 -62.96 -2.62 14.57
CA TYR A 1002 -61.70 -3.36 14.63
C TYR A 1002 -61.19 -3.81 13.26
N LEU A 1003 -59.87 -4.07 13.23
CA LEU A 1003 -59.16 -4.75 12.17
C LEU A 1003 -58.47 -5.97 12.77
N ALA A 1004 -58.69 -7.16 12.19
CA ALA A 1004 -58.03 -8.38 12.62
C ALA A 1004 -57.38 -9.09 11.43
N VAL A 1005 -56.14 -9.54 11.59
CA VAL A 1005 -55.44 -10.40 10.63
C VAL A 1005 -55.26 -11.77 11.26
N ILE A 1006 -55.89 -12.79 10.66
CA ILE A 1006 -55.89 -14.17 11.16
C ILE A 1006 -55.47 -15.16 10.09
N LEU A 1007 -54.93 -16.29 10.52
CA LEU A 1007 -54.88 -17.51 9.72
C LEU A 1007 -56.10 -18.35 10.06
N SER A 1008 -56.93 -18.63 9.05
CA SER A 1008 -58.08 -19.52 9.19
C SER A 1008 -57.65 -20.97 9.41
N LYS A 1009 -58.58 -21.86 9.81
CA LYS A 1009 -58.28 -23.29 10.02
C LYS A 1009 -57.62 -23.97 8.81
N ASN A 1010 -57.94 -23.49 7.61
CA ASN A 1010 -57.46 -24.06 6.35
C ASN A 1010 -56.10 -23.48 5.92
N GLY A 1011 -55.51 -22.56 6.68
CA GLY A 1011 -54.23 -21.94 6.32
C GLY A 1011 -54.33 -20.61 5.57
N ASN A 1012 -55.52 -20.21 5.12
CA ASN A 1012 -55.69 -18.98 4.35
C ASN A 1012 -55.59 -17.76 5.27
N LEU A 1013 -54.87 -16.73 4.80
CA LEU A 1013 -54.79 -15.43 5.46
C LEU A 1013 -56.10 -14.66 5.26
N GLN A 1014 -56.71 -14.23 6.35
CA GLN A 1014 -57.92 -13.40 6.34
C GLN A 1014 -57.66 -12.06 7.02
N VAL A 1015 -57.97 -10.98 6.31
CA VAL A 1015 -58.03 -9.62 6.87
C VAL A 1015 -59.49 -9.25 7.07
N ARG A 1016 -59.89 -8.97 8.31
CA ARG A 1016 -61.27 -8.71 8.71
C ARG A 1016 -61.39 -7.29 9.22
N TYR A 1017 -62.27 -6.51 8.61
CA TYR A 1017 -62.62 -5.15 9.04
C TYR A 1017 -64.04 -5.12 9.56
N LYS A 1018 -64.25 -4.59 10.77
CA LYS A 1018 -65.58 -4.25 11.27
C LYS A 1018 -65.70 -2.73 11.37
N LEU A 1019 -66.45 -2.14 10.45
CA LEU A 1019 -66.70 -0.70 10.36
C LEU A 1019 -68.16 -0.38 10.74
N SER A 1020 -68.43 0.85 11.16
CA SER A 1020 -69.76 1.24 11.65
C SER A 1020 -70.88 1.15 10.60
N LYS A 1021 -70.63 1.51 9.32
CA LYS A 1021 -71.64 1.45 8.24
C LYS A 1021 -71.58 0.21 7.36
N ASP A 1022 -70.38 -0.29 7.08
CA ASP A 1022 -70.15 -1.39 6.13
C ASP A 1022 -70.29 -2.79 6.79
N GLY A 1023 -70.47 -2.86 8.12
CA GLY A 1023 -70.56 -4.13 8.85
C GLY A 1023 -69.22 -4.87 8.89
N LEU A 1024 -69.27 -6.22 8.89
CA LEU A 1024 -68.07 -7.06 8.87
C LEU A 1024 -67.67 -7.38 7.42
N LEU A 1025 -66.52 -6.88 6.99
CA LEU A 1025 -65.89 -7.17 5.71
C LEU A 1025 -64.72 -8.14 5.90
N ILE A 1026 -64.69 -9.22 5.11
CA ILE A 1026 -63.68 -10.28 5.19
C ILE A 1026 -62.98 -10.40 3.84
N PHE A 1027 -61.66 -10.22 3.84
CA PHE A 1027 -60.82 -10.40 2.68
C PHE A 1027 -59.97 -11.65 2.89
N THR A 1028 -60.29 -12.72 2.16
CA THR A 1028 -59.52 -13.98 2.19
C THR A 1028 -58.54 -13.99 1.02
N ILE A 1029 -57.27 -14.28 1.31
CA ILE A 1029 -56.25 -14.50 0.28
C ILE A 1029 -56.20 -16.00 -0.02
N ASP A 1030 -56.86 -16.41 -1.11
CA ASP A 1030 -57.01 -17.81 -1.52
C ASP A 1030 -55.88 -18.26 -2.45
N SER A 1031 -54.67 -18.42 -1.89
CA SER A 1031 -53.47 -18.80 -2.67
C SER A 1031 -52.64 -19.93 -2.04
N GLY A 1032 -53.21 -20.67 -1.09
CA GLY A 1032 -52.54 -21.77 -0.38
C GLY A 1032 -52.51 -21.57 1.14
N ASN A 1033 -51.91 -22.56 1.83
CA ASN A 1033 -51.73 -22.52 3.27
C ASN A 1033 -50.48 -21.70 3.65
N PHE A 1034 -50.66 -20.57 4.32
CA PHE A 1034 -49.59 -19.69 4.77
C PHE A 1034 -48.97 -20.09 6.13
N ALA A 1035 -49.43 -21.18 6.74
CA ALA A 1035 -48.79 -21.83 7.88
C ALA A 1035 -47.87 -22.97 7.42
N ASN A 1036 -46.99 -22.68 6.46
CA ASN A 1036 -46.12 -23.64 5.77
C ASN A 1036 -44.66 -23.62 6.26
N ARG A 1037 -44.35 -22.89 7.34
CA ARG A 1037 -42.98 -22.65 7.85
C ARG A 1037 -42.08 -21.82 6.93
N GLU A 1038 -42.64 -21.15 5.92
CA GLU A 1038 -41.92 -20.16 5.14
C GLU A 1038 -42.19 -18.76 5.69
N LEU A 1039 -41.28 -17.83 5.39
CA LEU A 1039 -41.45 -16.43 5.76
C LEU A 1039 -42.37 -15.74 4.75
N HIS A 1040 -43.49 -15.21 5.21
CA HIS A 1040 -44.44 -14.46 4.39
C HIS A 1040 -44.45 -12.98 4.76
N HIS A 1041 -44.48 -12.12 3.75
CA HIS A 1041 -44.52 -10.66 3.89
C HIS A 1041 -45.92 -10.13 3.61
N VAL A 1042 -46.55 -9.47 4.59
CA VAL A 1042 -47.90 -8.92 4.48
C VAL A 1042 -47.83 -7.40 4.49
N LYS A 1043 -48.45 -6.76 3.48
CA LYS A 1043 -48.62 -5.31 3.40
C LYS A 1043 -50.09 -4.97 3.16
N ILE A 1044 -50.67 -4.20 4.07
CA ILE A 1044 -52.06 -3.73 4.00
C ILE A 1044 -52.01 -2.21 3.96
N ASN A 1045 -52.38 -1.62 2.82
CA ASN A 1045 -52.42 -0.18 2.66
C ASN A 1045 -53.85 0.26 2.35
N ARG A 1046 -54.46 1.01 3.27
CA ARG A 1046 -55.74 1.68 3.09
C ARG A 1046 -55.52 3.18 3.02
N GLU A 1047 -55.94 3.82 1.93
CA GLU A 1047 -55.89 5.27 1.75
C GLU A 1047 -57.30 5.75 1.36
N GLY A 1048 -58.02 6.25 2.38
CA GLY A 1048 -59.41 6.63 2.25
C GLY A 1048 -60.31 5.45 1.96
N ARG A 1049 -60.82 5.36 0.72
CA ARG A 1049 -61.68 4.25 0.30
C ARG A 1049 -60.89 3.08 -0.30
N GLU A 1050 -59.71 3.31 -0.88
CA GLU A 1050 -58.96 2.24 -1.54
C GLU A 1050 -58.18 1.42 -0.51
N LEU A 1051 -58.36 0.10 -0.55
CA LEU A 1051 -57.61 -0.91 0.18
C LEU A 1051 -56.79 -1.73 -0.79
N VAL A 1052 -55.51 -1.90 -0.48
CA VAL A 1052 -54.60 -2.81 -1.16
C VAL A 1052 -54.00 -3.75 -0.13
N ILE A 1053 -54.33 -5.03 -0.21
CA ILE A 1053 -53.67 -6.09 0.54
C ILE A 1053 -52.71 -6.80 -0.40
N GLN A 1054 -51.45 -6.83 -0.03
CA GLN A 1054 -50.39 -7.53 -0.74
C GLN A 1054 -49.78 -8.58 0.19
N VAL A 1055 -49.69 -9.81 -0.29
CA VAL A 1055 -48.92 -10.88 0.37
C VAL A 1055 -47.83 -11.32 -0.60
N ASP A 1056 -46.59 -11.27 -0.13
CA ASP A 1056 -45.37 -11.52 -0.91
C ASP A 1056 -45.30 -10.63 -2.18
N GLN A 1057 -44.58 -11.06 -3.22
CA GLN A 1057 -44.39 -10.26 -4.45
C GLN A 1057 -45.50 -10.43 -5.49
N VAL A 1058 -46.47 -11.32 -5.28
CA VAL A 1058 -47.31 -11.86 -6.37
C VAL A 1058 -48.81 -11.59 -6.18
N LEU A 1059 -49.31 -11.46 -4.95
CA LEU A 1059 -50.75 -11.45 -4.68
C LEU A 1059 -51.20 -10.07 -4.21
N LYS A 1060 -51.99 -9.37 -5.04
CA LYS A 1060 -52.58 -8.06 -4.71
C LYS A 1060 -54.10 -8.13 -4.78
N LEU A 1061 -54.76 -8.00 -3.63
CA LEU A 1061 -56.21 -7.81 -3.54
C LEU A 1061 -56.50 -6.32 -3.39
N LYS A 1062 -57.37 -5.78 -4.26
CA LYS A 1062 -57.83 -4.39 -4.20
C LYS A 1062 -59.32 -4.34 -3.87
N HIS A 1063 -59.71 -3.42 -3.00
CA HIS A 1063 -61.12 -3.18 -2.65
C HIS A 1063 -61.38 -1.70 -2.38
N ASN A 1064 -62.60 -1.23 -2.63
CA ASN A 1064 -63.01 0.14 -2.31
C ASN A 1064 -64.13 0.13 -1.26
N PHE A 1065 -63.87 0.72 -0.10
CA PHE A 1065 -64.84 0.87 0.99
C PHE A 1065 -65.89 1.95 0.69
N SER A 1066 -67.08 1.81 1.27
CA SER A 1066 -68.12 2.85 1.23
C SER A 1066 -67.81 3.96 2.26
N GLU A 1067 -67.17 3.60 3.37
CA GLU A 1067 -66.81 4.47 4.49
C GLU A 1067 -65.31 4.81 4.57
N ILE A 1068 -65.01 6.07 4.92
CA ILE A 1068 -63.65 6.67 4.96
C ILE A 1068 -63.14 6.79 6.41
N ASP A 1069 -63.91 6.39 7.41
CA ASP A 1069 -63.59 6.66 8.82
C ASP A 1069 -63.27 5.36 9.58
N PHE A 1070 -61.99 5.09 9.80
CA PHE A 1070 -61.46 4.18 10.82
C PHE A 1070 -60.62 5.04 11.76
N LYS A 1071 -61.25 5.60 12.81
CA LYS A 1071 -60.68 6.69 13.63
C LYS A 1071 -60.65 6.30 15.12
N ALA A 1072 -59.90 7.06 15.91
CA ALA A 1072 -59.77 6.88 17.36
C ALA A 1072 -59.33 5.46 17.75
N ILE A 1073 -58.18 5.03 17.21
CA ILE A 1073 -57.57 3.74 17.54
C ILE A 1073 -57.18 3.74 19.02
N LYS A 1074 -57.59 2.69 19.73
CA LYS A 1074 -57.34 2.49 21.15
C LYS A 1074 -56.05 1.70 21.37
N SER A 1075 -55.93 0.55 20.72
CA SER A 1075 -54.75 -0.32 20.86
C SER A 1075 -54.50 -1.19 19.63
N LEU A 1076 -53.24 -1.60 19.48
CA LEU A 1076 -52.78 -2.62 18.54
C LEU A 1076 -52.16 -3.76 19.33
N THR A 1077 -52.68 -4.97 19.17
CA THR A 1077 -52.19 -6.19 19.82
C THR A 1077 -51.64 -7.18 18.81
N LEU A 1078 -50.46 -7.72 19.07
CA LEU A 1078 -49.84 -8.81 18.33
C LEU A 1078 -49.98 -10.11 19.13
N GLY A 1079 -50.28 -11.21 18.44
CA GLY A 1079 -50.54 -12.49 19.06
C GLY A 1079 -51.86 -12.52 19.82
N LYS A 1080 -51.83 -12.93 21.09
CA LYS A 1080 -53.05 -13.14 21.91
C LYS A 1080 -53.63 -11.82 22.41
N VAL A 1081 -54.92 -11.60 22.23
CA VAL A 1081 -55.69 -10.49 22.80
C VAL A 1081 -56.18 -10.89 24.19
N THR A 1082 -55.80 -10.11 25.21
CA THR A 1082 -56.11 -10.38 26.63
C THR A 1082 -57.21 -9.49 27.22
N ASP A 1083 -57.66 -8.47 26.48
CA ASP A 1083 -58.77 -7.61 26.89
C ASP A 1083 -60.10 -8.36 26.84
N SER A 1084 -60.99 -8.10 27.81
CA SER A 1084 -62.34 -8.68 27.91
C SER A 1084 -63.32 -8.07 26.89
N LEU A 1085 -62.97 -8.11 25.61
CA LEU A 1085 -63.77 -7.60 24.50
C LEU A 1085 -64.61 -8.72 23.89
N SER A 1086 -65.83 -8.40 23.44
CA SER A 1086 -66.65 -9.31 22.64
C SER A 1086 -66.04 -9.44 21.23
N LEU A 1087 -65.12 -10.41 21.05
CA LEU A 1087 -64.50 -10.72 19.77
C LEU A 1087 -65.51 -11.42 18.83
N ASP A 1088 -65.36 -11.20 17.53
CA ASP A 1088 -66.05 -11.98 16.50
C ASP A 1088 -65.80 -13.49 16.69
N PRO A 1089 -66.77 -14.39 16.44
CA PRO A 1089 -66.63 -15.81 16.73
C PRO A 1089 -65.39 -16.47 16.10
N GLU A 1090 -64.97 -16.08 14.89
CA GLU A 1090 -63.78 -16.63 14.25
C GLU A 1090 -62.48 -15.99 14.76
N VAL A 1091 -62.49 -14.68 15.07
CA VAL A 1091 -61.37 -14.01 15.74
C VAL A 1091 -61.17 -14.57 17.15
N SER A 1092 -62.26 -14.88 17.87
CA SER A 1092 -62.25 -15.51 19.18
C SER A 1092 -61.67 -16.93 19.12
N LYS A 1093 -62.02 -17.73 18.10
CA LYS A 1093 -61.40 -19.04 17.84
C LYS A 1093 -59.90 -18.90 17.59
N ALA A 1094 -59.47 -18.01 16.70
CA ALA A 1094 -58.04 -17.78 16.44
C ALA A 1094 -57.31 -17.27 17.69
N ASN A 1095 -57.92 -16.38 18.46
CA ASN A 1095 -57.37 -15.84 19.71
C ASN A 1095 -57.21 -16.89 20.81
N ALA A 1096 -58.07 -17.91 20.86
CA ALA A 1096 -57.97 -19.00 21.83
C ALA A 1096 -56.67 -19.81 21.65
N TYR A 1097 -56.25 -20.01 20.40
CA TYR A 1097 -54.97 -20.66 20.04
C TYR A 1097 -53.79 -19.67 20.04
N GLY A 1098 -54.04 -18.37 19.94
CA GLY A 1098 -53.03 -17.31 19.95
C GLY A 1098 -52.19 -17.32 18.68
N PHE A 1099 -50.92 -16.91 18.80
CA PHE A 1099 -49.95 -17.05 17.72
C PHE A 1099 -48.70 -17.74 18.25
N THR A 1100 -48.31 -18.83 17.58
CA THR A 1100 -47.05 -19.52 17.82
C THR A 1100 -46.21 -19.44 16.56
N GLY A 1101 -45.08 -18.78 16.62
CA GLY A 1101 -44.25 -18.53 15.45
C GLY A 1101 -43.38 -17.28 15.62
N CYS A 1102 -42.84 -16.79 14.51
CA CYS A 1102 -41.97 -15.62 14.50
C CYS A 1102 -42.67 -14.46 13.79
N LEU A 1103 -42.68 -13.26 14.39
CA LEU A 1103 -43.11 -12.01 13.77
C LEU A 1103 -41.90 -11.11 13.57
N SER A 1104 -41.81 -10.46 12.41
CA SER A 1104 -40.71 -9.58 12.02
C SER A 1104 -41.23 -8.29 11.38
N SER A 1105 -40.46 -7.20 11.52
CA SER A 1105 -40.65 -5.94 10.80
C SER A 1105 -42.07 -5.36 10.93
N VAL A 1106 -42.67 -5.50 12.12
CA VAL A 1106 -44.05 -5.06 12.36
C VAL A 1106 -44.14 -3.55 12.42
N GLN A 1107 -44.86 -2.97 11.47
CA GLN A 1107 -45.08 -1.54 11.32
C GLN A 1107 -46.56 -1.24 11.15
N TYR A 1108 -47.04 -0.25 11.91
CA TYR A 1108 -48.34 0.38 11.73
C TYR A 1108 -48.12 1.89 11.57
N ASN A 1109 -48.34 2.41 10.36
CA ASN A 1109 -48.02 3.78 9.98
C ASN A 1109 -46.54 4.12 10.31
N HIS A 1110 -46.30 4.98 11.30
CA HIS A 1110 -44.98 5.39 11.76
C HIS A 1110 -44.57 4.73 13.10
N ILE A 1111 -45.36 3.77 13.58
CA ILE A 1111 -45.17 3.09 14.87
C ILE A 1111 -44.75 1.64 14.62
N SER A 1112 -43.72 1.20 15.35
CA SER A 1112 -43.22 -0.17 15.30
C SER A 1112 -43.40 -0.85 16.66
N PRO A 1113 -44.58 -1.44 16.91
CA PRO A 1113 -44.97 -1.93 18.24
C PRO A 1113 -44.08 -3.06 18.75
N LEU A 1114 -43.63 -3.94 17.86
CA LEU A 1114 -42.70 -5.02 18.21
C LEU A 1114 -41.33 -4.48 18.63
N LYS A 1115 -40.79 -3.50 17.89
CA LYS A 1115 -39.53 -2.82 18.22
C LYS A 1115 -39.61 -2.08 19.55
N ALA A 1116 -40.72 -1.36 19.78
CA ALA A 1116 -40.97 -0.68 21.05
C ALA A 1116 -41.00 -1.66 22.24
N ALA A 1117 -41.59 -2.86 22.07
CA ALA A 1117 -41.62 -3.91 23.08
C ALA A 1117 -40.23 -4.43 23.46
N LEU A 1118 -39.36 -4.66 22.47
CA LEU A 1118 -38.04 -5.25 22.67
C LEU A 1118 -36.99 -4.24 23.15
N ARG A 1119 -37.05 -2.99 22.66
CA ARG A 1119 -36.02 -1.97 22.92
C ARG A 1119 -36.38 -0.96 24.01
N HIS A 1120 -37.67 -0.64 24.16
CA HIS A 1120 -38.14 0.40 25.08
C HIS A 1120 -39.32 -0.03 25.97
N PRO A 1121 -39.29 -1.21 26.62
CA PRO A 1121 -40.43 -1.73 27.38
C PRO A 1121 -40.86 -0.85 28.57
N SER A 1122 -39.97 -0.01 29.09
CA SER A 1122 -40.22 0.85 30.25
C SER A 1122 -40.71 2.27 29.91
N VAL A 1123 -40.56 2.71 28.66
CA VAL A 1123 -40.82 4.10 28.24
C VAL A 1123 -41.90 4.18 27.16
N ALA A 1124 -41.98 3.19 26.27
CA ALA A 1124 -43.01 3.13 25.25
C ALA A 1124 -44.36 2.69 25.85
N PRO A 1125 -45.51 3.11 25.28
CA PRO A 1125 -46.83 2.70 25.74
C PRO A 1125 -47.15 1.26 25.28
N VAL A 1126 -46.31 0.30 25.66
CA VAL A 1126 -46.40 -1.11 25.29
C VAL A 1126 -46.52 -1.97 26.53
N THR A 1127 -47.44 -2.93 26.51
CA THR A 1127 -47.59 -3.96 27.53
C THR A 1127 -47.29 -5.32 26.91
N VAL A 1128 -46.36 -6.07 27.51
CA VAL A 1128 -46.03 -7.45 27.10
C VAL A 1128 -46.54 -8.42 28.16
N LYS A 1129 -47.32 -9.42 27.76
CA LYS A 1129 -47.75 -10.54 28.61
C LYS A 1129 -47.31 -11.87 27.97
N GLY A 1130 -46.75 -12.78 28.75
CA GLY A 1130 -46.16 -14.03 28.25
C GLY A 1130 -44.66 -13.90 27.95
N SER A 1131 -44.07 -14.92 27.31
CA SER A 1131 -42.65 -14.97 26.95
C SER A 1131 -42.43 -14.39 25.55
N LEU A 1132 -41.68 -13.28 25.46
CA LEU A 1132 -41.28 -12.67 24.20
C LEU A 1132 -39.75 -12.74 24.10
N THR A 1133 -39.23 -13.52 23.16
CA THR A 1133 -37.78 -13.68 22.94
C THR A 1133 -37.39 -13.17 21.57
N GLU A 1134 -36.40 -12.29 21.51
CA GLU A 1134 -35.83 -11.83 20.26
C GLU A 1134 -35.26 -13.01 19.45
N SER A 1135 -35.45 -12.99 18.12
CA SER A 1135 -35.02 -14.06 17.22
C SER A 1135 -34.69 -13.48 15.84
N ASN A 1136 -34.24 -14.33 14.91
CA ASN A 1136 -34.15 -14.00 13.49
C ASN A 1136 -35.07 -14.98 12.74
N CYS A 1137 -36.20 -14.48 12.22
CA CYS A 1137 -37.17 -15.34 11.54
C CYS A 1137 -36.60 -16.06 10.30
N ALA A 1138 -35.55 -15.54 9.66
CA ALA A 1138 -34.95 -16.11 8.45
C ALA A 1138 -33.98 -17.29 8.73
N SER A 1139 -33.29 -17.30 9.88
CA SER A 1139 -32.35 -18.39 10.23
C SER A 1139 -33.02 -19.64 10.80
N MET A 1140 -34.32 -19.56 11.10
CA MET A 1140 -35.12 -20.70 11.60
C MET A 1140 -35.39 -21.78 10.53
N MET A 1141 -34.95 -21.56 9.28
CA MET A 1141 -35.05 -22.56 8.21
C MET A 1141 -34.00 -23.68 8.31
N GLU A 1142 -32.95 -23.54 9.12
CA GLU A 1142 -31.80 -24.49 9.16
C GLU A 1142 -31.69 -25.35 10.43
N SER A 1143 -32.49 -25.15 11.48
CA SER A 1143 -32.39 -25.95 12.71
C SER A 1143 -33.53 -26.97 12.85
N ASP A 1144 -33.25 -28.24 12.56
CA ASP A 1144 -34.18 -29.36 12.71
C ASP A 1144 -34.22 -29.94 14.15
N VAL A 1145 -35.44 -30.21 14.61
CA VAL A 1145 -35.91 -31.48 15.20
C VAL A 1145 -34.93 -32.22 16.13
N ASN A 1146 -35.09 -32.06 17.47
CA ASN A 1146 -34.99 -33.16 18.48
C ASN A 1146 -34.93 -32.76 19.98
N THR A 1147 -35.47 -31.63 20.44
CA THR A 1147 -35.49 -31.38 21.90
C THR A 1147 -36.71 -30.59 22.36
N ALA A 1148 -37.89 -31.24 22.39
CA ALA A 1148 -38.98 -30.87 23.30
C ALA A 1148 -40.12 -31.92 23.28
N THR A 1149 -39.81 -33.20 23.45
CA THR A 1149 -40.85 -34.21 23.75
C THR A 1149 -40.29 -35.24 24.72
N THR A 1150 -40.42 -34.94 26.01
CA THR A 1150 -40.56 -35.96 27.05
C THR A 1150 -41.01 -35.26 28.33
N ILE A 1151 -42.25 -35.49 28.75
CA ILE A 1151 -42.57 -36.14 30.03
C ILE A 1151 -44.09 -36.37 30.10
N TYR A 1152 -44.38 -37.58 30.57
CA TYR A 1152 -45.63 -38.32 30.69
C TYR A 1152 -46.86 -37.60 31.25
N SER A 1153 -48.00 -38.01 30.72
CA SER A 1153 -49.32 -38.02 31.35
C SER A 1153 -49.40 -39.04 32.49
N SER A 1154 -49.90 -38.64 33.67
CA SER A 1154 -50.78 -39.48 34.50
C SER A 1154 -51.60 -38.64 35.47
N SER A 1155 -52.88 -38.99 35.57
CA SER A 1155 -53.95 -38.44 36.41
C SER A 1155 -53.89 -38.86 37.89
N ASP A 1156 -54.12 -37.88 38.79
CA ASP A 1156 -54.91 -37.89 40.06
C ASP A 1156 -54.55 -38.84 41.25
N PRO A 1157 -55.04 -38.58 42.49
CA PRO A 1157 -55.15 -37.31 43.25
C PRO A 1157 -54.76 -37.48 44.76
N PHE A 1158 -55.04 -36.46 45.58
CA PHE A 1158 -55.01 -36.36 47.07
C PHE A 1158 -53.80 -35.69 47.75
N GLY A 1159 -54.09 -34.58 48.45
CA GLY A 1159 -53.93 -34.59 49.91
C GLY A 1159 -53.04 -33.52 50.55
N LYS A 1160 -53.62 -32.34 50.80
CA LYS A 1160 -53.45 -31.45 51.97
C LYS A 1160 -52.03 -30.96 52.35
N THR A 1161 -51.91 -29.64 52.41
CA THR A 1161 -51.31 -28.97 53.58
C THR A 1161 -52.05 -27.67 53.86
N ASP A 1162 -52.35 -27.51 55.14
CA ASP A 1162 -53.09 -26.41 55.75
C ASP A 1162 -52.15 -25.23 56.06
N GLU A 1163 -52.78 -24.06 56.10
CA GLU A 1163 -52.55 -22.93 56.99
C GLU A 1163 -51.25 -22.09 57.00
N ARG A 1164 -51.52 -20.78 56.78
CA ARG A 1164 -51.10 -19.57 57.53
C ARG A 1164 -49.93 -18.72 57.02
N GLU A 1165 -50.35 -17.64 56.32
CA GLU A 1165 -50.21 -16.20 56.68
C GLU A 1165 -48.79 -15.57 56.86
N PRO A 1166 -48.57 -14.27 56.53
CA PRO A 1166 -49.41 -13.18 57.04
C PRO A 1166 -49.65 -11.93 56.17
N LEU A 1167 -50.60 -11.18 56.72
CA LEU A 1167 -51.04 -9.82 56.50
C LEU A 1167 -49.96 -8.71 56.70
N THR A 1168 -50.03 -7.72 55.80
CA THR A 1168 -50.13 -6.25 56.02
C THR A 1168 -49.31 -5.57 57.14
N ASN A 1169 -48.54 -4.53 56.80
CA ASN A 1169 -49.01 -3.12 56.80
C ASN A 1169 -47.89 -2.09 56.57
N ALA A 1170 -48.19 -1.16 55.66
CA ALA A 1170 -47.98 0.30 55.71
C ALA A 1170 -46.63 0.90 56.14
N VAL A 1171 -46.00 1.67 55.23
CA VAL A 1171 -45.47 3.02 55.54
C VAL A 1171 -45.63 3.95 54.32
N ARG A 1172 -46.32 5.08 54.54
CA ARG A 1172 -46.44 6.27 53.69
C ARG A 1172 -45.09 6.97 53.50
N SER A 1173 -44.80 7.47 52.31
CA SER A 1173 -43.76 8.49 52.08
C SER A 1173 -44.39 9.85 51.76
N ASP A 1174 -44.48 10.71 52.77
CA ASP A 1174 -44.75 12.14 52.58
C ASP A 1174 -43.48 12.83 52.05
N SER A 1175 -43.57 13.27 50.81
CA SER A 1175 -42.57 14.08 50.11
C SER A 1175 -42.89 15.56 50.29
N ALA A 1176 -42.21 16.26 51.21
CA ALA A 1176 -42.27 17.72 51.26
C ALA A 1176 -41.15 18.40 52.08
N VAL A 1177 -39.90 17.91 52.08
CA VAL A 1177 -38.77 18.67 52.71
C VAL A 1177 -37.43 18.57 51.95
N ILE A 1178 -37.27 17.65 50.99
CA ILE A 1178 -35.95 17.34 50.40
C ILE A 1178 -35.55 18.25 49.21
N GLY A 1179 -36.50 18.96 48.59
CA GLY A 1179 -36.21 19.88 47.47
C GLY A 1179 -35.51 21.19 47.87
N GLY A 1180 -35.67 21.64 49.12
CA GLY A 1180 -35.08 22.88 49.61
C GLY A 1180 -33.58 22.78 49.95
N VAL A 1181 -33.13 21.61 50.40
CA VAL A 1181 -31.74 21.39 50.83
C VAL A 1181 -30.81 21.22 49.62
N ILE A 1182 -31.29 20.57 48.55
CA ILE A 1182 -30.51 20.34 47.33
C ILE A 1182 -30.25 21.65 46.58
N ALA A 1183 -31.22 22.58 46.54
CA ALA A 1183 -31.05 23.87 45.88
C ALA A 1183 -30.02 24.78 46.59
N VAL A 1184 -29.98 24.74 47.93
CA VAL A 1184 -29.02 25.54 48.73
C VAL A 1184 -27.59 25.01 48.60
N VAL A 1185 -27.41 23.68 48.54
CA VAL A 1185 -26.08 23.07 48.34
C VAL A 1185 -25.53 23.37 46.94
N ILE A 1186 -26.37 23.31 45.90
CA ILE A 1186 -25.96 23.67 44.53
C ILE A 1186 -25.57 25.16 44.45
N PHE A 1187 -26.31 26.04 45.11
CA PHE A 1187 -25.98 27.47 45.15
C PHE A 1187 -24.65 27.77 45.86
N ILE A 1188 -24.35 27.07 46.96
CA ILE A 1188 -23.06 27.20 47.67
C ILE A 1188 -21.90 26.69 46.81
N ILE A 1189 -22.07 25.59 46.08
CA ILE A 1189 -21.05 25.05 45.15
C ILE A 1189 -20.77 26.05 44.02
N PHE A 1190 -21.80 26.66 43.43
CA PHE A 1190 -21.61 27.70 42.40
C PHE A 1190 -20.89 28.93 42.96
N CYS A 1191 -21.16 29.33 44.21
CA CYS A 1191 -20.44 30.43 44.86
C CYS A 1191 -18.95 30.10 45.10
N ILE A 1192 -18.63 28.87 45.53
CA ILE A 1192 -17.24 28.43 45.73
C ILE A 1192 -16.48 28.37 44.40
N ILE A 1193 -17.10 27.87 43.33
CA ILE A 1193 -16.51 27.83 41.99
C ILE A 1193 -16.26 29.25 41.46
N ALA A 1194 -17.20 30.19 41.68
CA ALA A 1194 -17.04 31.60 41.31
C ALA A 1194 -15.91 32.29 42.08
N ILE A 1195 -15.73 31.99 43.37
CA ILE A 1195 -14.64 32.53 44.19
C ILE A 1195 -13.29 31.93 43.77
N MET A 1196 -13.22 30.61 43.55
CA MET A 1196 -12.00 29.93 43.09
C MET A 1196 -11.55 30.37 41.70
N SER A 1197 -12.49 30.58 40.77
CA SER A 1197 -12.18 31.11 39.45
C SER A 1197 -11.73 32.57 39.49
N ARG A 1198 -12.27 33.40 40.41
CA ARG A 1198 -11.79 34.77 40.63
C ARG A 1198 -10.40 34.80 41.28
N PHE A 1199 -10.11 33.87 42.20
CA PHE A 1199 -8.80 33.72 42.85
C PHE A 1199 -7.73 33.23 41.86
N LEU A 1200 -8.04 32.24 41.02
CA LEU A 1200 -7.15 31.76 39.95
C LEU A 1200 -6.91 32.81 38.86
N TYR A 1201 -7.92 33.63 38.52
CA TYR A 1201 -7.76 34.71 37.54
C TYR A 1201 -6.90 35.85 38.09
N GLN A 1202 -7.00 36.19 39.38
CA GLN A 1202 -6.14 37.18 40.04
C GLN A 1202 -4.69 36.69 40.20
N HIS A 1203 -4.46 35.41 40.51
CA HIS A 1203 -3.11 34.85 40.61
C HIS A 1203 -2.39 34.75 39.24
N LYS A 1204 -3.15 34.55 38.15
CA LYS A 1204 -2.61 34.49 36.78
C LYS A 1204 -2.22 35.87 36.24
N GLN A 1205 -2.80 36.96 36.76
CA GLN A 1205 -2.35 38.34 36.47
C GLN A 1205 -1.13 38.75 37.31
N ALA A 1206 -1.00 38.28 38.55
CA ALA A 1206 0.17 38.55 39.39
C ALA A 1206 1.46 37.90 38.87
N HIS A 1207 1.38 36.70 38.29
CA HIS A 1207 2.54 36.02 37.69
C HIS A 1207 2.97 36.58 36.32
N ARG A 1208 2.10 37.31 35.61
CA ARG A 1208 2.42 37.86 34.28
C ARG A 1208 3.16 39.21 34.33
N ASN A 1209 3.20 39.85 35.50
CA ASN A 1209 3.86 41.15 35.72
C ASN A 1209 5.26 41.08 36.36
N SER A 1210 5.78 39.88 36.72
CA SER A 1210 7.13 39.74 37.30
C SER A 1210 8.21 39.21 36.34
N GLN A 1211 7.87 38.82 35.11
CA GLN A 1211 8.82 38.32 34.10
C GLN A 1211 9.11 39.29 32.94
N LYS A 1212 8.81 40.58 33.13
CA LYS A 1212 9.25 41.66 32.22
C LYS A 1212 10.11 42.65 33.00
N LYS A 1213 11.37 42.28 33.28
CA LYS A 1213 12.49 43.21 33.52
C LYS A 1213 13.82 42.44 33.58
N GLU A 1214 14.82 43.00 32.91
CA GLU A 1214 16.26 42.64 32.84
C GLU A 1214 16.65 41.50 31.88
N LYS A 1215 17.66 41.61 31.00
CA LYS A 1215 18.63 42.68 30.69
C LYS A 1215 19.31 42.36 29.34
N GLU A 1216 19.68 43.41 28.60
CA GLU A 1216 20.46 43.44 27.36
C GLU A 1216 22.00 43.36 27.59
N TYR A 1217 22.69 42.64 26.70
CA TYR A 1217 24.11 42.73 26.20
C TYR A 1217 25.32 42.64 27.18
N PRO A 1218 26.59 42.28 26.78
CA PRO A 1218 27.21 42.40 25.44
C PRO A 1218 28.14 41.24 24.95
N GLU A 1219 28.73 41.49 23.77
CA GLU A 1219 29.66 40.70 22.93
C GLU A 1219 31.05 40.35 23.51
N ASN A 1220 31.69 39.36 22.86
CA ASN A 1220 33.12 39.00 22.77
C ASN A 1220 33.83 38.32 23.97
N LEU A 1221 34.23 37.03 23.80
CA LEU A 1221 35.61 36.60 23.45
C LEU A 1221 35.77 35.05 23.55
N GLU A 1222 36.10 34.44 22.40
CA GLU A 1222 36.87 33.22 22.08
C GLU A 1222 36.95 31.94 22.95
N SER A 1223 36.74 30.83 22.21
CA SER A 1223 37.51 29.57 22.18
C SER A 1223 37.29 28.48 23.25
N SER A 1224 36.81 27.30 22.82
CA SER A 1224 37.65 26.11 22.60
C SER A 1224 36.88 24.78 22.69
N PHE A 1225 37.19 23.87 21.75
CA PHE A 1225 36.94 22.40 21.70
C PHE A 1225 35.56 21.81 21.34
N LYS A 1226 35.45 21.40 20.05
CA LYS A 1226 35.06 20.07 19.49
C LYS A 1226 34.40 20.27 18.11
N ALA A 1227 35.14 20.41 17.01
CA ALA A 1227 35.82 19.37 16.22
C ALA A 1227 34.87 18.29 15.64
N ASP A 1228 34.12 18.68 14.61
CA ASP A 1228 33.55 17.78 13.60
C ASP A 1228 34.66 17.22 12.72
N ILE A 1229 34.61 15.91 12.47
CA ILE A 1229 35.54 15.18 11.61
C ILE A 1229 34.93 15.17 10.20
N ASP A 1230 35.40 16.10 9.38
CA ASP A 1230 35.14 16.15 7.95
C ASP A 1230 36.18 15.24 7.24
N LEU A 1231 35.70 14.25 6.49
CA LEU A 1231 36.55 13.23 5.86
C LEU A 1231 37.21 13.82 4.60
N GLN A 1232 38.53 13.97 4.66
CA GLN A 1232 39.39 14.49 3.59
C GLN A 1232 39.20 13.75 2.26
N ASN A 1233 38.54 14.41 1.30
CA ASN A 1233 38.92 14.29 -0.10
C ASN A 1233 40.24 15.06 -0.27
N THR A 1234 41.31 14.36 -0.64
CA THR A 1234 42.56 14.99 -1.06
C THR A 1234 42.32 15.82 -2.32
N VAL A 1235 42.10 17.12 -2.13
CA VAL A 1235 42.23 18.13 -3.18
C VAL A 1235 43.71 18.13 -3.58
N SER A 1236 44.04 17.53 -4.73
CA SER A 1236 45.26 17.92 -5.43
C SER A 1236 45.06 19.37 -5.88
N GLU A 1237 45.87 20.29 -5.37
CA GLU A 1237 45.92 21.68 -5.84
C GLU A 1237 46.12 21.71 -7.36
N CYS A 1238 45.04 21.89 -8.14
CA CYS A 1238 45.17 22.21 -9.57
C CYS A 1238 45.69 23.65 -9.67
N LYS A 1239 47.02 23.81 -9.81
CA LYS A 1239 47.65 25.07 -10.20
C LYS A 1239 47.09 25.49 -11.56
N ARG A 1240 46.48 26.68 -11.60
CA ARG A 1240 46.14 27.39 -12.84
C ARG A 1240 47.42 27.85 -13.52
N GLU A 1241 47.76 27.28 -14.67
CA GLU A 1241 48.66 27.91 -15.63
C GLU A 1241 47.81 28.43 -16.79
N TYR A 1242 47.82 29.75 -16.96
CA TYR A 1242 47.25 30.43 -18.12
C TYR A 1242 48.31 30.50 -19.21
N PHE A 1243 48.00 30.01 -20.41
CA PHE A 1243 48.69 30.45 -21.64
C PHE A 1243 47.66 31.11 -22.56
N ILE A 1244 47.97 32.36 -22.92
CA ILE A 1244 47.23 33.18 -23.91
C ILE A 1244 47.43 32.62 -25.30
#